data_AF-A0A7X6V7E2-F1
#
_entry.id   AF-A0A7X6V7E2-F1
#
_cell.length_a   1.000
_cell.length_b   1.000
_cell.length_c   1.000
_cell.angle_alpha   90.00
_cell.angle_beta   90.00
_cell.angle_gamma   90.00
#
_symmetry.space_group_name_H-M   'P 1'
#
loop_
_entity.id
_entity.type
_entity.pdbx_description
1 polymer ?
#
loop_
_entity_poly.entity_id
_entity_poly.type
_entity_poly.pdbx_seq_one_letter_code
_entity_poly.pdbx_strand_id
1 'polypeptide(L)'
;MENQKYSNPFKIGHVILALIFTVATLFSPFNYCVAASSSTIAINVKAYYDAEDGDVVWSVSNSGDALADRISLSLKADNSDIIVSETFFLDGGDEYSGRLHTPFLKENKRGKYILPLYVKYEDGLGNAYSTIAWVRHWIDEDPKAFSEPVQTSLAAPDEHEFIVVEKGVPGGKGTISLMAMSFIDEDIIAHPRFLLPSGIELEGDAPREFKIPAQGISHLEVTVTNQAINKSGAYPVAAILEFTDSSGVRHSVDSSTYLRIESGVDDAHLVRMPQKMPVSVFYIVFSIWALLFILRWRRGYPATRGLPEKFFRWIDFAIVSGCTIYLGWLLNIHLVFLDTLCVGGDTPAHHYLVSHMGRTGKIVSWAPGWWSGFPMFRYYFPLPYIVMATLSRLFAHNVVFKICSVAGIMVLPLSFYLSGKILRLPRPAPAILACLSIPIALDNTHSMWGVNAYSTLAGMIANSWSFAFMLPAISSACRDALDNHFRWRTVVLLSAMVLSHFFTSMMAAGVLFVLMCVLVIRESMDSVPLRKCGWFVLFREGICVLLICSWWLLPLVVLRNWSVDFGVPWKINFFKQLPPTLPPGFAGSLICSAIALFFVRREKQDKVNVESRILMFIHVTMLAAALLLFYGGGFLVEVFVNCRFWPFITYSLLVISALAFSYASRVADIPLAGTIAALSCCAAFAWRTGGNPVNPAWSNENHVSFWSQANFRGMEAMPEGYVMYEIAEAVRGTPGRMSNDLHVGNEYFGSSRVFEAMPFLADKPILEGGIVNSALGSLTAYAVQGEVSDSTAGFPLIVKPRSFAPESGLRHLEFMNVRQFVARSRRVQEAFMNDEGWQLKDEFGGGKWKLFESTIESASPVRIWNTELPVYRSENLQADLLEWFYEIGAVKTPAILLSDGDEPPPGTEVKTHEEFVAMLAAAHGNAAPAAGWLDEVSRTCEEAVVSDDGSIRFVTDSIGEPHLIAVSYFPDLRVRGADRIYFVTPGYLIVFPTQSEVEVYYGKGFAVIAGEALFLAGLLIMAISKGVLPFRRVALSTLKGAYRQTSQSAS
;
A
#
# COMPACT_ATOMS: atom_id res chain seq x y z
N MET A 1 15.30 22.61 37.63
CA MET A 1 16.74 22.53 37.93
C MET A 1 17.10 21.06 38.05
N GLU A 2 17.78 20.37 37.14
CA GLU A 2 18.48 20.61 35.85
C GLU A 2 19.54 19.49 35.82
N ASN A 3 20.04 18.88 34.75
CA ASN A 3 19.82 18.92 33.31
C ASN A 3 20.52 17.67 32.73
N GLN A 4 19.99 17.14 31.61
CA GLN A 4 20.65 16.45 30.49
C GLN A 4 22.01 15.72 30.66
N LYS A 5 22.11 14.48 30.18
CA LYS A 5 22.71 14.16 28.85
C LYS A 5 22.61 12.66 28.51
N TYR A 6 22.11 12.41 27.30
CA TYR A 6 22.07 11.12 26.60
C TYR A 6 23.48 10.69 26.15
N SER A 7 23.81 9.40 26.26
CA SER A 7 24.91 8.76 25.54
C SER A 7 24.37 7.60 24.69
N ASN A 8 24.79 7.59 23.44
CA ASN A 8 24.23 6.86 22.30
C ASN A 8 25.16 5.69 21.93
N PRO A 9 24.72 4.43 21.78
CA PRO A 9 25.54 3.39 21.17
C PRO A 9 25.15 3.23 19.69
N PHE A 10 25.55 4.19 18.87
CA PHE A 10 25.55 4.13 17.40
C PHE A 10 26.99 3.96 16.93
N LYS A 11 27.59 2.79 17.14
CA LYS A 11 28.87 2.41 16.51
C LYS A 11 28.84 0.90 16.32
N ILE A 12 29.03 0.44 15.07
CA ILE A 12 29.51 -0.89 14.60
C ILE A 12 28.91 -1.30 13.25
N GLY A 13 27.79 -0.69 12.79
CA GLY A 13 27.29 -0.89 11.42
C GLY A 13 28.03 -0.11 10.32
N HIS A 14 28.76 0.95 10.68
CA HIS A 14 29.44 1.84 9.74
C HIS A 14 30.86 1.40 9.35
N VAL A 15 31.42 0.38 10.04
CA VAL A 15 32.80 -0.06 9.82
C VAL A 15 32.90 -1.23 8.84
N ILE A 16 31.82 -1.99 8.64
CA ILE A 16 31.84 -3.14 7.69
C ILE A 16 31.42 -2.69 6.28
N LEU A 17 30.56 -1.68 6.13
CA LEU A 17 30.27 -1.06 4.82
C LEU A 17 31.47 -0.30 4.23
N ALA A 18 32.35 0.23 5.09
CA ALA A 18 33.58 0.87 4.68
C ALA A 18 34.66 -0.12 4.19
N LEU A 19 34.53 -1.42 4.50
CA LEU A 19 35.52 -2.42 4.08
C LEU A 19 35.22 -3.06 2.72
N ILE A 20 33.95 -3.08 2.27
CA ILE A 20 33.56 -3.75 1.02
C ILE A 20 33.60 -2.78 -0.19
N PHE A 21 33.42 -1.48 0.03
CA PHE A 21 33.60 -0.47 -1.03
C PHE A 21 35.05 -0.33 -1.51
N THR A 22 36.03 -0.73 -0.68
CA THR A 22 37.47 -0.63 -0.99
C THR A 22 38.01 -1.81 -1.81
N VAL A 23 37.19 -2.84 -2.12
CA VAL A 23 37.65 -4.02 -2.86
C VAL A 23 37.15 -4.07 -4.32
N ALA A 24 36.08 -3.35 -4.69
CA ALA A 24 35.51 -3.40 -6.05
C ALA A 24 36.04 -2.35 -7.04
N THR A 25 36.96 -1.48 -6.62
CA THR A 25 37.74 -0.65 -7.54
C THR A 25 39.01 -1.38 -8.02
N LEU A 26 39.39 -2.47 -7.34
CA LEU A 26 40.06 -3.71 -7.76
C LEU A 26 39.89 -4.26 -9.20
N PHE A 27 39.94 -3.52 -10.33
CA PHE A 27 40.18 -4.02 -11.74
C PHE A 27 39.08 -3.75 -12.78
N SER A 28 39.06 -2.54 -13.35
CA SER A 28 39.01 -2.27 -14.80
C SER A 28 39.10 -0.74 -15.03
N PRO A 29 39.87 -0.22 -16.01
CA PRO A 29 40.20 1.19 -16.10
C PRO A 29 39.04 2.02 -16.69
N PHE A 30 38.61 3.00 -15.90
CA PHE A 30 37.91 4.27 -16.20
C PHE A 30 36.86 4.34 -17.33
N ASN A 31 35.64 4.83 -17.01
CA ASN A 31 34.85 5.82 -17.77
C ASN A 31 33.41 5.95 -17.20
N TYR A 32 32.87 7.17 -17.03
CA TYR A 32 31.42 7.42 -16.99
C TYR A 32 31.07 8.63 -17.87
N CYS A 33 29.90 8.55 -18.48
CA CYS A 33 29.41 9.33 -19.63
C CYS A 33 28.20 10.18 -19.23
N VAL A 34 28.03 11.39 -19.78
CA VAL A 34 26.78 12.18 -19.64
C VAL A 34 26.16 12.39 -21.02
N ALA A 35 24.85 12.09 -21.11
CA ALA A 35 24.01 12.28 -22.29
C ALA A 35 23.20 13.57 -22.17
N ALA A 36 23.13 14.37 -23.25
CA ALA A 36 22.08 15.37 -23.41
C ALA A 36 21.20 15.01 -24.60
N SER A 37 19.87 15.00 -24.41
CA SER A 37 18.90 14.76 -25.49
C SER A 37 18.08 16.01 -25.76
N SER A 38 18.01 16.37 -27.04
CA SER A 38 16.84 17.03 -27.62
C SER A 38 16.01 15.97 -28.34
N SER A 39 14.78 16.27 -28.76
CA SER A 39 13.90 15.32 -29.47
C SER A 39 14.48 14.75 -30.78
N THR A 40 15.64 15.23 -31.26
CA THR A 40 16.26 14.82 -32.53
C THR A 40 17.79 14.65 -32.49
N ILE A 41 18.51 15.18 -31.50
CA ILE A 41 19.99 15.03 -31.34
C ILE A 41 20.29 14.55 -29.93
N ALA A 42 21.10 13.50 -29.77
CA ALA A 42 21.46 12.94 -28.46
C ALA A 42 22.98 12.72 -28.35
N ILE A 43 23.69 13.67 -27.71
CA ILE A 43 25.16 13.63 -27.61
C ILE A 43 25.58 12.97 -26.29
N ASN A 44 26.37 11.90 -26.40
CA ASN A 44 26.95 11.17 -25.27
C ASN A 44 28.47 11.38 -25.24
N VAL A 45 29.00 11.86 -24.12
CA VAL A 45 30.44 12.17 -23.96
C VAL A 45 31.06 11.24 -22.94
N LYS A 46 31.97 10.34 -23.34
CA LYS A 46 32.80 9.54 -22.42
C LYS A 46 34.17 10.17 -22.32
N ALA A 47 34.73 10.28 -21.12
CA ALA A 47 36.10 10.75 -20.96
C ALA A 47 36.78 10.14 -19.73
N TYR A 48 38.06 9.79 -19.87
CA TYR A 48 38.91 9.30 -18.80
C TYR A 48 40.29 9.94 -18.83
N TYR A 49 40.97 9.93 -17.69
CA TYR A 49 42.35 10.37 -17.57
C TYR A 49 43.29 9.18 -17.75
N ASP A 50 44.21 9.27 -18.70
CA ASP A 50 45.28 8.32 -18.92
C ASP A 50 46.51 8.75 -18.10
N ALA A 51 46.83 7.93 -17.09
CA ALA A 51 47.91 8.23 -16.16
C ALA A 51 49.31 8.04 -16.76
N GLU A 52 49.46 7.21 -17.80
CA GLU A 52 50.75 6.95 -18.44
C GLU A 52 51.17 8.14 -19.31
N ASP A 53 50.24 8.66 -20.11
CA ASP A 53 50.49 9.75 -21.06
C ASP A 53 50.22 11.16 -20.45
N GLY A 54 49.44 11.24 -19.37
CA GLY A 54 49.02 12.51 -18.76
C GLY A 54 47.93 13.24 -19.55
N ASP A 55 47.14 12.47 -20.29
CA ASP A 55 46.13 12.95 -21.24
C ASP A 55 44.71 12.62 -20.77
N VAL A 56 43.74 13.47 -21.08
CA VAL A 56 42.32 13.11 -21.01
C VAL A 56 41.89 12.56 -22.37
N VAL A 57 41.57 11.27 -22.41
CA VAL A 57 41.02 10.59 -23.59
C VAL A 57 39.51 10.73 -23.56
N TRP A 58 38.91 11.12 -24.67
CA TRP A 58 37.46 11.33 -24.78
C TRP A 58 36.86 10.74 -26.05
N SER A 59 35.57 10.42 -25.99
CA SER A 59 34.74 10.07 -27.15
C SER A 59 33.38 10.76 -27.05
N VAL A 60 32.88 11.23 -28.18
CA VAL A 60 31.57 11.84 -28.33
C VAL A 60 30.79 11.02 -29.36
N SER A 61 29.62 10.52 -28.99
CA SER A 61 28.69 9.84 -29.91
C SER A 61 27.37 10.58 -30.03
N ASN A 62 26.75 10.56 -31.21
CA ASN A 62 25.41 11.11 -31.42
C ASN A 62 24.41 9.96 -31.60
N SER A 63 23.65 9.61 -30.57
CA SER A 63 22.63 8.55 -30.62
C SER A 63 21.25 9.05 -31.11
N GLY A 64 21.16 10.28 -31.62
CA GLY A 64 19.95 10.85 -32.18
C GLY A 64 19.92 10.78 -33.71
N ASP A 65 18.76 11.07 -34.32
CA ASP A 65 18.55 10.92 -35.76
C ASP A 65 19.05 12.11 -36.61
N ALA A 66 19.45 13.22 -35.98
CA ALA A 66 19.86 14.45 -36.67
C ALA A 66 21.35 14.80 -36.46
N LEU A 67 21.94 15.43 -37.47
CA LEU A 67 23.35 15.87 -37.48
C LEU A 67 23.65 16.91 -36.39
N ALA A 68 24.75 16.70 -35.65
CA ALA A 68 25.37 17.72 -34.80
C ALA A 68 26.58 18.34 -35.54
N ASP A 69 26.49 19.64 -35.81
CA ASP A 69 27.52 20.47 -36.43
C ASP A 69 28.39 21.15 -35.36
N ARG A 70 29.63 21.52 -35.68
CA ARG A 70 30.54 22.32 -34.85
C ARG A 70 30.64 21.93 -33.37
N ILE A 71 30.86 20.64 -33.09
CA ILE A 71 31.15 20.18 -31.73
C ILE A 71 32.48 20.81 -31.27
N SER A 72 32.53 21.35 -30.06
CA SER A 72 33.74 21.86 -29.41
C SER A 72 33.79 21.39 -27.95
N LEU A 73 34.91 20.82 -27.54
CA LEU A 73 35.14 20.33 -26.19
C LEU A 73 36.11 21.25 -25.45
N SER A 74 35.74 21.71 -24.27
CA SER A 74 36.57 22.58 -23.42
C SER A 74 36.77 21.94 -22.06
N LEU A 75 38.00 21.51 -21.77
CA LEU A 75 38.42 21.04 -20.45
C LEU A 75 38.91 22.25 -19.62
N LYS A 76 38.50 22.35 -18.35
CA LYS A 76 38.88 23.49 -17.48
C LYS A 76 39.48 23.02 -16.15
N ALA A 77 40.80 23.08 -16.04
CA ALA A 77 41.53 22.90 -14.77
C ALA A 77 41.68 24.24 -14.03
N ASP A 78 41.78 24.21 -12.70
CA ASP A 78 41.79 25.34 -11.77
C ASP A 78 42.34 26.68 -12.36
N ASN A 79 41.47 27.70 -12.41
CA ASN A 79 41.72 29.10 -12.77
C ASN A 79 42.59 29.44 -14.00
N SER A 80 42.71 28.56 -15.00
CA SER A 80 43.41 28.86 -16.27
C SER A 80 42.62 28.43 -17.52
N ASP A 81 42.99 29.03 -18.66
CA ASP A 81 42.24 29.04 -19.93
C ASP A 81 42.21 27.71 -20.71
N ILE A 82 41.18 27.60 -21.56
CA ILE A 82 40.74 26.48 -22.42
C ILE A 82 41.87 25.89 -23.29
N ILE A 83 41.97 24.56 -23.35
CA ILE A 83 43.15 23.89 -23.95
C ILE A 83 42.92 23.30 -25.37
N VAL A 84 41.71 22.95 -25.85
CA VAL A 84 41.52 22.45 -27.24
C VAL A 84 40.17 22.86 -27.83
N SER A 85 40.13 23.07 -29.15
CA SER A 85 38.92 23.27 -29.96
C SER A 85 39.14 22.52 -31.27
N GLU A 86 38.62 21.29 -31.39
CA GLU A 86 38.45 20.64 -32.68
C GLU A 86 37.00 20.79 -33.11
N THR A 87 36.76 21.20 -34.35
CA THR A 87 35.44 21.30 -34.95
C THR A 87 35.26 20.11 -35.88
N PHE A 88 34.35 19.21 -35.54
CA PHE A 88 34.01 18.05 -36.35
C PHE A 88 32.50 17.89 -36.47
N PHE A 89 32.08 17.16 -37.49
CA PHE A 89 30.68 16.83 -37.77
C PHE A 89 30.39 15.43 -37.24
N LEU A 90 29.21 15.21 -36.64
CA LEU A 90 28.83 13.91 -36.11
C LEU A 90 27.40 13.56 -36.52
N ASP A 91 27.28 12.67 -37.52
CA ASP A 91 26.00 12.13 -37.99
C ASP A 91 25.34 11.25 -36.92
N GLY A 92 24.03 11.03 -37.07
CA GLY A 92 23.28 10.16 -36.17
C GLY A 92 23.79 8.71 -36.25
N GLY A 93 24.18 8.14 -35.12
CA GLY A 93 24.76 6.81 -34.96
C GLY A 93 26.28 6.76 -34.90
N ASP A 94 26.98 7.88 -35.18
CA ASP A 94 28.45 7.91 -35.24
C ASP A 94 29.11 8.29 -33.90
N GLU A 95 30.36 7.87 -33.74
CA GLU A 95 31.23 8.16 -32.59
C GLU A 95 32.58 8.73 -33.06
N TYR A 96 33.03 9.79 -32.41
CA TYR A 96 34.31 10.44 -32.67
C TYR A 96 35.12 10.53 -31.37
N SER A 97 36.43 10.31 -31.43
CA SER A 97 37.29 10.25 -30.24
C SER A 97 38.57 11.05 -30.42
N GLY A 98 39.12 11.53 -29.31
CA GLY A 98 40.34 12.33 -29.28
C GLY A 98 41.05 12.29 -27.94
N ARG A 99 42.17 13.00 -27.84
CA ARG A 99 43.01 13.11 -26.64
C ARG A 99 43.33 14.56 -26.34
N LEU A 100 43.35 14.94 -25.05
CA LEU A 100 43.69 16.27 -24.57
C LEU A 100 44.89 16.18 -23.64
N HIS A 101 46.03 16.78 -24.03
CA HIS A 101 47.20 16.80 -23.16
C HIS A 101 47.01 17.76 -21.98
N THR A 102 47.25 17.29 -20.76
CA THR A 102 47.01 18.06 -19.52
C THR A 102 48.27 18.17 -18.66
N PRO A 103 49.29 18.93 -19.09
CA PRO A 103 50.62 18.93 -18.46
C PRO A 103 50.66 19.54 -17.05
N PHE A 104 49.60 20.26 -16.63
CA PHE A 104 49.55 21.04 -15.38
C PHE A 104 49.11 20.25 -14.14
N LEU A 105 48.69 18.99 -14.30
CA LEU A 105 48.12 18.19 -13.19
C LEU A 105 49.16 17.46 -12.35
N LYS A 106 50.44 17.49 -12.74
CA LYS A 106 51.53 16.78 -12.02
C LYS A 106 52.04 17.51 -10.77
N GLU A 107 51.73 18.79 -10.56
CA GLU A 107 52.23 19.59 -9.41
C GLU A 107 51.22 19.81 -8.28
N ASN A 108 50.15 19.01 -8.21
CA ASN A 108 49.07 19.19 -7.25
C ASN A 108 49.14 18.23 -6.06
N LYS A 109 48.53 18.62 -4.93
CA LYS A 109 48.50 17.86 -3.67
C LYS A 109 47.98 16.43 -3.89
N ARG A 110 48.50 15.46 -3.15
CA ARG A 110 47.99 14.08 -3.10
C ARG A 110 46.46 14.07 -2.90
N GLY A 111 45.72 13.29 -3.69
CA GLY A 111 44.25 13.22 -3.59
C GLY A 111 43.50 12.99 -4.90
N LYS A 112 42.17 13.08 -4.83
CA LYS A 112 41.23 12.94 -5.97
C LYS A 112 40.78 14.31 -6.49
N TYR A 113 40.77 14.40 -7.82
CA TYR A 113 40.43 15.57 -8.60
C TYR A 113 39.29 15.26 -9.57
N ILE A 114 38.41 16.23 -9.79
CA ILE A 114 37.38 16.16 -10.82
C ILE A 114 37.57 17.32 -11.79
N LEU A 115 37.76 16.99 -13.06
CA LEU A 115 38.00 17.93 -14.14
C LEU A 115 36.73 18.07 -14.98
N PRO A 116 36.07 19.24 -15.00
CA PRO A 116 34.90 19.45 -15.82
C PRO A 116 35.26 19.61 -17.29
N LEU A 117 34.44 18.98 -18.14
CA LEU A 117 34.49 18.98 -19.59
C LEU A 117 33.18 19.59 -20.10
N TYR A 118 33.27 20.74 -20.76
CA TYR A 118 32.13 21.40 -21.39
C TYR A 118 32.10 21.06 -22.86
N VAL A 119 30.95 20.65 -23.39
CA VAL A 119 30.79 20.34 -24.81
C VAL A 119 29.76 21.28 -25.40
N LYS A 120 30.12 22.05 -26.42
CA LYS A 120 29.19 22.89 -27.19
C LYS A 120 29.06 22.32 -28.60
N TYR A 121 27.87 22.39 -29.18
CA TYR A 121 27.62 21.92 -30.55
C TYR A 121 26.48 22.71 -31.17
N GLU A 122 26.41 22.79 -32.49
CA GLU A 122 25.30 23.39 -33.25
C GLU A 122 24.45 22.28 -33.89
N ASP A 123 23.15 22.48 -34.12
CA ASP A 123 22.38 21.59 -34.99
C ASP A 123 22.52 21.99 -36.47
N GLY A 124 22.06 21.14 -37.40
CA GLY A 124 22.05 21.44 -38.84
C GLY A 124 21.24 22.68 -39.27
N LEU A 125 20.61 23.39 -38.32
CA LEU A 125 19.92 24.68 -38.53
C LEU A 125 20.71 25.87 -37.93
N GLY A 126 21.89 25.64 -37.36
CA GLY A 126 22.76 26.64 -36.75
C GLY A 126 22.39 27.02 -35.31
N ASN A 127 21.55 26.24 -34.61
CA ASN A 127 21.23 26.52 -33.21
C ASN A 127 22.29 25.91 -32.30
N ALA A 128 22.85 26.70 -31.38
CA ALA A 128 23.87 26.25 -30.44
C ALA A 128 23.27 25.56 -29.20
N TYR A 129 23.90 24.46 -28.79
CA TYR A 129 23.62 23.67 -27.59
C TYR A 129 24.89 23.47 -26.80
N SER A 130 24.73 23.06 -25.55
CA SER A 130 25.85 22.57 -24.76
C SER A 130 25.43 21.55 -23.73
N THR A 131 26.37 20.69 -23.34
CA THR A 131 26.24 19.73 -22.25
C THR A 131 27.50 19.76 -21.40
N ILE A 132 27.43 19.10 -20.25
CA ILE A 132 28.52 19.00 -19.28
C ILE A 132 28.89 17.52 -19.07
N ALA A 133 30.18 17.27 -18.91
CA ALA A 133 30.75 16.01 -18.48
C ALA A 133 31.90 16.32 -17.50
N TRP A 134 32.48 15.31 -16.87
CA TRP A 134 33.64 15.48 -16.01
C TRP A 134 34.44 14.19 -15.90
N VAL A 135 35.74 14.34 -15.62
CA VAL A 135 36.71 13.25 -15.54
C VAL A 135 37.30 13.20 -14.15
N ARG A 136 37.48 11.99 -13.63
CA ARG A 136 38.11 11.78 -12.32
C ARG A 136 39.58 11.43 -12.49
N HIS A 137 40.43 12.06 -11.70
CA HIS A 137 41.88 11.89 -11.70
C HIS A 137 42.40 11.75 -10.27
N TRP A 138 43.44 10.94 -10.05
CA TRP A 138 44.06 10.71 -8.75
C TRP A 138 45.56 10.98 -8.83
N ILE A 139 46.10 11.68 -7.82
CA ILE A 139 47.52 12.00 -7.68
C ILE A 139 48.04 11.32 -6.42
N ASP A 140 49.07 10.49 -6.56
CA ASP A 140 49.72 9.75 -5.45
C ASP A 140 48.75 8.98 -4.55
N GLU A 141 47.60 8.61 -5.11
CA GLU A 141 46.57 7.81 -4.46
C GLU A 141 46.15 6.68 -5.39
N ASP A 142 45.98 5.48 -4.83
CA ASP A 142 45.37 4.38 -5.56
C ASP A 142 43.86 4.64 -5.64
N PRO A 143 43.28 4.84 -6.85
CA PRO A 143 41.83 5.02 -7.01
C PRO A 143 41.02 3.92 -6.35
N LYS A 144 41.66 2.76 -6.15
CA LYS A 144 41.03 1.58 -5.60
C LYS A 144 41.05 1.51 -4.08
N ALA A 145 42.01 2.14 -3.45
CA ALA A 145 42.07 2.28 -2.00
C ALA A 145 41.45 3.60 -1.49
N PHE A 146 41.13 4.54 -2.39
CA PHE A 146 40.64 5.87 -2.06
C PHE A 146 39.15 5.86 -1.65
N SER A 147 38.85 6.22 -0.40
CA SER A 147 37.49 6.34 0.12
C SER A 147 37.11 7.80 0.36
N GLU A 148 35.89 8.17 -0.05
CA GLU A 148 35.38 9.54 0.12
C GLU A 148 34.89 9.76 1.56
N PRO A 149 35.38 10.76 2.29
CA PRO A 149 34.91 11.05 3.64
C PRO A 149 33.58 11.81 3.66
N VAL A 150 33.05 12.17 2.48
CA VAL A 150 31.78 12.89 2.28
C VAL A 150 30.95 12.24 1.19
N GLN A 151 29.64 12.07 1.43
CA GLN A 151 28.66 11.69 0.41
C GLN A 151 27.78 12.90 0.04
N THR A 152 27.53 13.10 -1.25
CA THR A 152 26.75 14.24 -1.76
C THR A 152 25.55 13.78 -2.58
N SER A 153 24.46 14.56 -2.53
CA SER A 153 23.25 14.37 -3.32
C SER A 153 22.78 15.72 -3.87
N LEU A 154 22.55 15.80 -5.18
CA LEU A 154 22.03 16.99 -5.85
C LEU A 154 20.59 16.75 -6.28
N ALA A 155 19.67 17.60 -5.82
CA ALA A 155 18.28 17.60 -6.23
C ALA A 155 17.97 18.86 -7.03
N ALA A 156 17.25 18.71 -8.14
CA ALA A 156 16.61 19.81 -8.86
C ALA A 156 15.38 20.29 -8.04
N PRO A 157 14.70 21.39 -8.44
CA PRO A 157 13.54 21.87 -7.68
C PRO A 157 12.49 20.77 -7.51
N ASP A 158 11.70 20.87 -6.44
CA ASP A 158 10.55 19.98 -6.18
C ASP A 158 9.65 19.85 -7.42
N GLU A 159 8.90 18.75 -7.56
CA GLU A 159 8.15 18.29 -8.78
C GLU A 159 7.10 19.28 -9.34
N HIS A 160 7.03 20.49 -8.79
CA HIS A 160 6.08 21.56 -9.10
C HIS A 160 6.76 22.87 -9.58
N GLU A 161 8.10 22.95 -9.57
CA GLU A 161 8.86 24.11 -10.06
C GLU A 161 9.77 23.70 -11.23
N PHE A 162 9.22 23.66 -12.44
CA PHE A 162 10.04 23.70 -13.65
C PHE A 162 10.59 25.11 -13.83
N ILE A 163 11.73 25.26 -14.52
CA ILE A 163 12.04 26.57 -15.09
C ILE A 163 11.07 26.76 -16.27
N VAL A 164 9.93 27.40 -16.00
CA VAL A 164 8.91 27.71 -17.00
C VAL A 164 9.43 28.84 -17.87
N VAL A 165 9.60 28.56 -19.16
CA VAL A 165 10.04 29.55 -20.15
C VAL A 165 8.82 29.96 -20.96
N GLU A 166 8.54 31.27 -21.02
CA GLU A 166 7.54 31.79 -21.95
C GLU A 166 7.93 31.42 -23.39
N LYS A 167 6.96 30.94 -24.17
CA LYS A 167 7.20 30.42 -25.51
C LYS A 167 7.87 31.49 -26.39
N GLY A 168 9.16 31.31 -26.66
CA GLY A 168 9.95 32.19 -27.53
C GLY A 168 10.75 33.31 -26.84
N VAL A 169 10.81 33.38 -25.50
CA VAL A 169 11.61 34.39 -24.77
C VAL A 169 12.47 33.69 -23.71
N PRO A 170 13.81 33.84 -23.72
CA PRO A 170 14.67 33.35 -22.64
C PRO A 170 14.27 33.98 -21.30
N GLY A 171 14.05 33.15 -20.28
CA GLY A 171 13.64 33.60 -18.94
C GLY A 171 13.08 32.44 -18.11
N GLY A 172 13.22 32.54 -16.78
CA GLY A 172 12.74 31.57 -15.80
C GLY A 172 13.76 31.32 -14.67
N LYS A 173 13.29 30.94 -13.48
CA LYS A 173 14.12 30.66 -12.31
C LYS A 173 13.78 29.29 -11.71
N GLY A 174 14.78 28.62 -11.15
CA GLY A 174 14.62 27.37 -10.40
C GLY A 174 15.68 27.25 -9.30
N THR A 175 15.46 26.38 -8.32
CA THR A 175 16.41 26.17 -7.21
C THR A 175 17.01 24.77 -7.27
N ILE A 176 18.32 24.65 -7.10
CA ILE A 176 19.02 23.37 -6.96
C ILE A 176 19.44 23.22 -5.51
N SER A 177 19.19 22.06 -4.91
CA SER A 177 19.56 21.74 -3.53
C SER A 177 20.66 20.69 -3.49
N LEU A 178 21.82 21.07 -2.95
CA LEU A 178 22.95 20.19 -2.67
C LEU A 178 22.92 19.78 -1.20
N MET A 179 22.84 18.49 -0.95
CA MET A 179 23.04 17.88 0.36
C MET A 179 24.44 17.26 0.42
N ALA A 180 25.17 17.48 1.50
CA ALA A 180 26.42 16.77 1.79
C ALA A 180 26.41 16.21 3.22
N MET A 181 26.90 14.99 3.37
CA MET A 181 27.01 14.27 4.63
C MET A 181 28.46 13.87 4.87
N SER A 182 29.03 14.29 6.00
CA SER A 182 30.38 13.89 6.42
C SER A 182 30.35 12.62 7.27
N PHE A 183 31.33 11.73 7.07
CA PHE A 183 31.52 10.52 7.89
C PHE A 183 32.74 10.59 8.81
N ILE A 184 33.42 11.74 8.86
CA ILE A 184 34.61 11.96 9.69
C ILE A 184 34.29 12.83 10.92
N ASP A 185 35.10 12.69 11.96
CA ASP A 185 34.91 13.31 13.28
C ASP A 185 35.38 14.78 13.32
N GLU A 186 35.49 15.44 12.17
CA GLU A 186 35.87 16.85 12.05
C GLU A 186 34.96 17.62 11.09
N ASP A 187 34.81 18.92 11.34
CA ASP A 187 34.08 19.82 10.48
C ASP A 187 34.86 20.01 9.18
N ILE A 188 34.21 19.77 8.04
CA ILE A 188 34.79 19.97 6.72
C ILE A 188 34.34 21.33 6.19
N ILE A 189 35.30 22.16 5.79
CA ILE A 189 35.02 23.35 5.00
C ILE A 189 35.29 22.98 3.55
N ALA A 190 34.20 22.88 2.78
CA ALA A 190 34.27 22.53 1.38
C ALA A 190 33.91 23.70 0.47
N HIS A 191 34.40 23.65 -0.75
CA HIS A 191 34.21 24.65 -1.78
C HIS A 191 33.30 24.06 -2.87
N PRO A 192 32.01 24.42 -2.91
CA PRO A 192 31.08 23.92 -3.91
C PRO A 192 31.30 24.63 -5.25
N ARG A 193 31.35 23.84 -6.33
CA ARG A 193 31.42 24.30 -7.72
C ARG A 193 30.30 23.66 -8.51
N PHE A 194 29.38 24.46 -9.02
CA PHE A 194 28.30 23.97 -9.86
C PHE A 194 28.73 23.95 -11.34
N LEU A 195 28.45 22.85 -12.01
CA LEU A 195 28.56 22.70 -13.45
C LEU A 195 27.16 22.84 -14.03
N LEU A 196 26.95 23.88 -14.82
CA LEU A 196 25.68 24.21 -15.44
C LEU A 196 25.83 24.18 -16.97
N PRO A 197 24.78 23.80 -17.71
CA PRO A 197 24.75 23.90 -19.16
C PRO A 197 24.76 25.37 -19.58
N SER A 198 25.32 25.67 -20.76
CA SER A 198 25.33 27.03 -21.30
C SER A 198 23.91 27.55 -21.47
N GLY A 199 23.66 28.77 -21.01
CA GLY A 199 22.34 29.37 -20.96
C GLY A 199 21.62 29.23 -19.62
N ILE A 200 22.18 28.47 -18.67
CA ILE A 200 21.74 28.44 -17.26
C ILE A 200 22.84 29.04 -16.39
N GLU A 201 22.50 30.06 -15.62
CA GLU A 201 23.45 30.79 -14.76
C GLU A 201 22.97 30.81 -13.31
N LEU A 202 23.90 30.74 -12.35
CA LEU A 202 23.56 30.96 -10.94
C LEU A 202 23.14 32.41 -10.72
N GLU A 203 22.09 32.61 -9.92
CA GLU A 203 21.71 33.93 -9.45
C GLU A 203 22.62 34.34 -8.30
N GLY A 204 23.74 34.99 -8.63
CA GLY A 204 24.80 35.37 -7.69
C GLY A 204 25.95 34.36 -7.63
N ASP A 205 26.95 34.64 -6.79
CA ASP A 205 28.08 33.73 -6.59
C ASP A 205 27.68 32.55 -5.69
N ALA A 206 28.10 31.34 -6.06
CA ALA A 206 28.04 30.19 -5.15
C ALA A 206 28.82 30.52 -3.86
N PRO A 207 28.38 30.04 -2.69
CA PRO A 207 29.10 30.32 -1.45
C PRO A 207 30.52 29.77 -1.56
N ARG A 208 31.50 30.63 -1.25
CA ARG A 208 32.91 30.26 -1.29
C ARG A 208 33.23 29.16 -0.30
N GLU A 209 32.51 29.06 0.81
CA GLU A 209 32.71 28.05 1.84
C GLU A 209 31.36 27.41 2.20
N PHE A 210 31.34 26.09 2.21
CA PHE A 210 30.21 25.24 2.60
C PHE A 210 30.66 24.35 3.74
N LYS A 211 30.20 24.68 4.95
CA LYS A 211 30.57 23.96 6.16
C LYS A 211 29.71 22.71 6.33
N ILE A 212 30.35 21.55 6.40
CA ILE A 212 29.74 20.26 6.68
C ILE A 212 30.16 19.86 8.10
N PRO A 213 29.23 19.76 9.07
CA PRO A 213 29.58 19.41 10.43
C PRO A 213 30.10 17.98 10.54
N ALA A 214 31.01 17.74 11.49
CA ALA A 214 31.49 16.41 11.84
C ALA A 214 30.33 15.42 12.05
N GLN A 215 30.38 14.26 11.38
CA GLN A 215 29.29 13.26 11.38
C GLN A 215 27.88 13.83 11.16
N GLY A 216 27.76 14.91 10.38
CA GLY A 216 26.50 15.61 10.18
C GLY A 216 26.21 15.91 8.72
N ILE A 217 25.05 16.55 8.52
CA ILE A 217 24.49 16.86 7.20
C ILE A 217 24.40 18.37 7.06
N SER A 218 24.76 18.87 5.89
CA SER A 218 24.52 20.26 5.48
C SER A 218 23.76 20.31 4.17
N HIS A 219 22.97 21.37 4.01
CA HIS A 219 22.22 21.66 2.79
C HIS A 219 22.63 23.03 2.26
N LEU A 220 22.78 23.11 0.94
CA LEU A 220 23.03 24.33 0.20
C LEU A 220 22.01 24.44 -0.93
N GLU A 221 21.17 25.46 -0.87
CA GLU A 221 20.26 25.81 -1.96
C GLU A 221 20.85 26.96 -2.77
N VAL A 222 20.87 26.81 -4.09
CA VAL A 222 21.28 27.84 -5.03
C VAL A 222 20.22 28.05 -6.10
N THR A 223 19.93 29.30 -6.42
CA THR A 223 18.99 29.64 -7.49
C THR A 223 19.73 29.71 -8.81
N VAL A 224 19.14 29.14 -9.85
CA VAL A 224 19.59 29.23 -11.24
C VAL A 224 18.55 29.97 -12.09
N THR A 225 19.05 30.66 -13.10
CA THR A 225 18.27 31.45 -14.05
C THR A 225 18.53 30.94 -15.45
N ASN A 226 17.47 30.84 -16.26
CA ASN A 226 17.57 30.53 -17.67
C ASN A 226 17.69 31.81 -18.49
N GLN A 227 18.87 32.01 -19.08
CA GLN A 227 19.26 33.19 -19.86
C GLN A 227 19.16 32.95 -21.37
N ALA A 228 19.16 31.69 -21.84
CA ALA A 228 19.26 31.42 -23.28
C ALA A 228 18.54 30.14 -23.77
N ILE A 229 18.16 29.21 -22.89
CA ILE A 229 17.53 27.95 -23.30
C ILE A 229 16.04 28.17 -23.58
N ASN A 230 15.62 28.04 -24.84
CA ASN A 230 14.25 28.28 -25.27
C ASN A 230 13.49 27.00 -25.70
N LYS A 231 14.14 25.82 -25.58
CA LYS A 231 13.56 24.52 -25.90
C LYS A 231 13.22 23.74 -24.63
N SER A 232 12.15 22.97 -24.70
CA SER A 232 11.80 22.04 -23.62
C SER A 232 12.78 20.87 -23.61
N GLY A 233 13.19 20.40 -22.44
CA GLY A 233 14.12 19.30 -22.31
C GLY A 233 14.66 19.13 -20.89
N ALA A 234 15.36 18.01 -20.68
CA ALA A 234 16.09 17.74 -19.45
C ALA A 234 17.57 18.04 -19.67
N TYR A 235 18.11 18.98 -18.89
CA TYR A 235 19.48 19.45 -19.03
C TYR A 235 20.31 19.00 -17.81
N PRO A 236 21.45 18.31 -18.01
CA PRO A 236 22.25 17.83 -16.90
C PRO A 236 22.85 19.00 -16.12
N VAL A 237 22.81 18.89 -14.79
CA VAL A 237 23.49 19.80 -13.86
C VAL A 237 24.26 18.98 -12.84
N ALA A 238 25.41 19.47 -12.42
CA ALA A 238 26.24 18.79 -11.43
C ALA A 238 26.82 19.76 -10.41
N ALA A 239 27.17 19.24 -9.24
CA ALA A 239 27.88 19.93 -8.20
C ALA A 239 29.12 19.12 -7.84
N ILE A 240 30.27 19.78 -7.86
CA ILE A 240 31.55 19.25 -7.40
C ILE A 240 31.85 19.93 -6.07
N LEU A 241 32.17 19.14 -5.07
CA LEU A 241 32.49 19.63 -3.73
C LEU A 241 33.95 19.31 -3.42
N GLU A 242 34.76 20.35 -3.26
CA GLU A 242 36.21 20.23 -3.10
C GLU A 242 36.66 20.63 -1.70
N PHE A 243 37.50 19.82 -1.05
CA PHE A 243 38.08 20.15 0.26
C PHE A 243 39.40 19.43 0.47
N THR A 244 40.14 19.81 1.52
CA THR A 244 41.34 19.09 1.98
C THR A 244 41.08 18.62 3.39
N ASP A 245 41.33 17.35 3.68
CA ASP A 245 41.17 16.78 5.02
C ASP A 245 42.35 17.11 5.94
N SER A 246 42.25 16.75 7.22
CA SER A 246 43.32 16.92 8.21
C SER A 246 44.61 16.16 7.90
N SER A 247 44.57 15.15 7.03
CA SER A 247 45.76 14.41 6.57
C SER A 247 46.48 15.11 5.41
N GLY A 248 45.91 16.19 4.89
CA GLY A 248 46.47 16.98 3.78
C GLY A 248 46.07 16.45 2.41
N VAL A 249 45.15 15.49 2.32
CA VAL A 249 44.67 14.88 1.07
C VAL A 249 43.52 15.71 0.50
N ARG A 250 43.57 16.01 -0.81
CA ARG A 250 42.48 16.72 -1.51
C ARG A 250 41.39 15.73 -1.92
N HIS A 251 40.14 16.10 -1.67
CA HIS A 251 38.94 15.37 -2.04
C HIS A 251 38.10 16.22 -3.00
N SER A 252 37.55 15.58 -4.03
CA SER A 252 36.63 16.18 -5.00
C SER A 252 35.47 15.22 -5.22
N VAL A 253 34.30 15.56 -4.66
CA VAL A 253 33.11 14.69 -4.66
C VAL A 253 32.05 15.26 -5.59
N ASP A 254 31.58 14.47 -6.55
CA ASP A 254 30.54 14.89 -7.51
C ASP A 254 29.15 14.34 -7.18
N SER A 255 28.13 15.14 -7.47
CA SER A 255 26.74 14.71 -7.55
C SER A 255 26.04 15.40 -8.73
N SER A 256 25.07 14.74 -9.36
CA SER A 256 24.41 15.24 -10.56
C SER A 256 22.92 14.92 -10.59
N THR A 257 22.17 15.74 -11.32
CA THR A 257 20.73 15.61 -11.56
C THR A 257 20.35 16.27 -12.89
N TYR A 258 19.06 16.25 -13.25
CA TYR A 258 18.57 16.87 -14.47
C TYR A 258 17.62 18.03 -14.14
N LEU A 259 17.84 19.15 -14.81
CA LEU A 259 17.01 20.33 -14.73
C LEU A 259 16.02 20.32 -15.89
N ARG A 260 14.73 20.22 -15.58
CA ARG A 260 13.66 20.22 -16.58
C ARG A 260 13.24 21.64 -16.94
N ILE A 261 13.31 21.94 -18.23
CA ILE A 261 12.86 23.20 -18.83
C ILE A 261 11.64 22.85 -19.69
N GLU A 262 10.53 23.56 -19.51
CA GLU A 262 9.30 23.37 -20.29
C GLU A 262 8.90 24.70 -20.95
N SER A 263 8.61 24.64 -22.25
CA SER A 263 7.99 25.72 -23.01
C SER A 263 6.53 25.74 -22.61
N GLY A 264 6.07 26.84 -21.99
CA GLY A 264 4.72 26.92 -21.44
C GLY A 264 3.65 26.36 -22.38
N VAL A 265 3.05 25.24 -21.98
CA VAL A 265 1.73 24.83 -22.48
C VAL A 265 0.76 25.85 -21.92
N ASP A 266 -0.14 26.37 -22.77
CA ASP A 266 -1.23 27.24 -22.34
C ASP A 266 -2.02 26.53 -21.23
N ASP A 267 -1.73 26.92 -19.99
CA ASP A 267 -2.31 26.39 -18.75
C ASP A 267 -3.80 26.78 -18.60
N ALA A 268 -4.43 27.22 -19.69
CA ALA A 268 -5.77 27.77 -19.77
C ALA A 268 -6.89 26.70 -19.78
N HIS A 269 -6.55 25.41 -19.89
CA HIS A 269 -7.55 24.33 -19.98
C HIS A 269 -7.48 23.26 -18.89
N LEU A 270 -6.45 23.28 -18.04
CA LEU A 270 -6.63 22.71 -16.71
C LEU A 270 -7.58 23.66 -15.99
N VAL A 271 -8.78 23.18 -15.69
CA VAL A 271 -9.60 23.81 -14.65
C VAL A 271 -8.78 23.68 -13.37
N ARG A 272 -7.89 24.65 -13.13
CA ARG A 272 -7.31 24.90 -11.82
C ARG A 272 -8.51 25.23 -10.96
N MET A 273 -9.11 24.20 -10.34
CA MET A 273 -9.89 24.44 -9.13
C MET A 273 -8.98 25.29 -8.26
N PRO A 274 -9.48 26.42 -7.73
CA PRO A 274 -8.62 27.34 -7.02
C PRO A 274 -7.85 26.53 -5.97
N GLN A 275 -6.51 26.58 -6.00
CA GLN A 275 -5.64 25.95 -4.99
C GLN A 275 -6.05 26.40 -3.57
N LYS A 276 -6.79 27.51 -3.50
CA LYS A 276 -7.59 27.94 -2.37
C LYS A 276 -9.07 27.97 -2.78
N MET A 277 -9.78 26.84 -2.79
CA MET A 277 -11.21 26.87 -2.43
C MET A 277 -11.14 27.41 -1.01
N PRO A 278 -11.44 28.69 -0.78
CA PRO A 278 -10.84 29.31 0.34
C PRO A 278 -11.56 28.68 1.51
N VAL A 279 -10.79 28.08 2.41
CA VAL A 279 -11.28 27.59 3.69
C VAL A 279 -12.18 28.67 4.34
N SER A 280 -12.02 29.94 3.94
CA SER A 280 -12.96 31.03 4.16
C SER A 280 -14.41 30.81 3.69
N VAL A 281 -14.75 30.17 2.56
CA VAL A 281 -16.14 29.85 2.17
C VAL A 281 -16.76 28.84 3.12
N PHE A 282 -16.02 27.78 3.47
CA PHE A 282 -16.46 26.85 4.53
C PHE A 282 -16.61 27.60 5.85
N TYR A 283 -15.61 28.39 6.27
CA TYR A 283 -15.67 29.22 7.46
C TYR A 283 -16.79 30.27 7.39
N ILE A 284 -17.15 30.82 6.23
CA ILE A 284 -18.22 31.81 6.06
C ILE A 284 -19.56 31.11 6.23
N VAL A 285 -19.81 30.01 5.51
CA VAL A 285 -21.06 29.23 5.64
C VAL A 285 -21.22 28.71 7.07
N PHE A 286 -20.14 28.23 7.65
CA PHE A 286 -20.07 27.74 9.02
C PHE A 286 -20.21 28.87 10.06
N SER A 287 -19.60 30.02 9.84
CA SER A 287 -19.71 31.18 10.73
C SER A 287 -21.09 31.81 10.66
N ILE A 288 -21.70 31.87 9.47
CA ILE A 288 -23.10 32.29 9.29
C ILE A 288 -24.01 31.29 10.02
N TRP A 289 -23.77 30.00 9.88
CA TRP A 289 -24.52 28.97 10.61
C TRP A 289 -24.38 29.13 12.13
N ALA A 290 -23.14 29.27 12.61
CA ALA A 290 -22.85 29.51 14.02
C ALA A 290 -23.55 30.77 14.48
N LEU A 291 -23.40 31.91 13.81
CA LEU A 291 -24.03 33.18 14.15
C LEU A 291 -25.56 33.09 14.19
N LEU A 292 -26.19 32.44 13.21
CA LEU A 292 -27.65 32.21 13.20
C LEU A 292 -28.10 31.32 14.36
N PHE A 293 -27.29 30.34 14.76
CA PHE A 293 -27.51 29.53 15.96
C PHE A 293 -27.36 30.36 17.25
N ILE A 294 -26.33 31.20 17.35
CA ILE A 294 -26.10 32.12 18.47
C ILE A 294 -27.30 33.07 18.65
N LEU A 295 -27.79 33.64 17.54
CA LEU A 295 -28.95 34.54 17.51
C LEU A 295 -30.26 33.83 17.90
N ARG A 296 -30.43 32.56 17.50
CA ARG A 296 -31.57 31.70 17.87
C ARG A 296 -31.59 31.41 19.37
N TRP A 297 -30.42 31.15 19.96
CA TRP A 297 -30.31 30.69 21.34
C TRP A 297 -30.38 31.83 22.36
N ARG A 298 -29.72 32.97 22.08
CA ARG A 298 -29.68 34.15 22.98
C ARG A 298 -31.07 34.77 23.25
N ARG A 299 -32.08 34.41 22.48
CA ARG A 299 -33.45 34.93 22.61
C ARG A 299 -34.43 34.01 23.36
N GLY A 300 -34.00 32.84 23.89
CA GLY A 300 -34.82 32.02 24.80
C GLY A 300 -36.14 31.47 24.23
N TYR A 301 -36.29 31.39 22.90
CA TYR A 301 -37.56 30.97 22.29
C TYR A 301 -37.69 29.43 22.19
N PRO A 302 -38.77 28.82 22.72
CA PRO A 302 -39.19 27.49 22.30
C PRO A 302 -39.60 27.58 20.82
N ALA A 303 -39.23 26.55 20.03
CA ALA A 303 -39.61 26.30 18.64
C ALA A 303 -40.03 27.54 17.81
N THR A 304 -39.15 28.02 16.94
CA THR A 304 -39.41 29.03 15.89
C THR A 304 -40.88 29.17 15.49
N ARG A 305 -41.60 30.13 16.09
CA ARG A 305 -42.64 30.84 15.35
C ARG A 305 -41.91 31.74 14.37
N GLY A 306 -41.77 31.30 13.12
CA GLY A 306 -41.39 32.17 12.00
C GLY A 306 -40.41 31.59 10.97
N LEU A 307 -39.50 30.69 11.35
CA LEU A 307 -38.56 30.06 10.39
C LEU A 307 -39.02 28.63 10.03
N PRO A 308 -39.21 28.30 8.75
CA PRO A 308 -39.69 26.99 8.33
C PRO A 308 -38.72 25.87 8.74
N GLU A 309 -39.23 24.69 9.12
CA GLU A 309 -38.39 23.50 9.35
C GLU A 309 -37.48 23.18 8.14
N LYS A 310 -37.95 23.53 6.94
CA LYS A 310 -37.19 23.48 5.68
C LYS A 310 -35.86 24.25 5.76
N PHE A 311 -35.83 25.42 6.41
CA PHE A 311 -34.61 26.23 6.56
C PHE A 311 -33.51 25.47 7.32
N PHE A 312 -33.86 24.81 8.42
CA PHE A 312 -32.89 24.02 9.19
C PHE A 312 -32.45 22.75 8.47
N ARG A 313 -33.29 22.17 7.60
CA ARG A 313 -32.88 21.06 6.73
C ARG A 313 -31.84 21.51 5.69
N TRP A 314 -32.00 22.71 5.12
CA TRP A 314 -31.00 23.31 4.21
C TRP A 314 -29.68 23.59 4.90
N ILE A 315 -29.73 24.05 6.15
CA ILE A 315 -28.55 24.20 7.01
C ILE A 315 -27.83 22.86 7.24
N ASP A 316 -28.57 21.83 7.65
CA ASP A 316 -27.98 20.49 7.88
C ASP A 316 -27.35 19.98 6.57
N PHE A 317 -28.04 20.16 5.44
CA PHE A 317 -27.55 19.82 4.11
C PHE A 317 -26.27 20.59 3.75
N ALA A 318 -26.22 21.89 4.02
CA ALA A 318 -25.04 22.72 3.76
C ALA A 318 -23.83 22.28 4.58
N ILE A 319 -24.03 21.88 5.84
CA ILE A 319 -22.94 21.38 6.70
C ILE A 319 -22.42 20.03 6.20
N VAL A 320 -23.32 19.06 5.98
CA VAL A 320 -22.92 17.73 5.50
C VAL A 320 -22.22 17.85 4.14
N SER A 321 -22.81 18.60 3.21
CA SER A 321 -22.21 18.83 1.89
C SER A 321 -20.90 19.59 2.00
N GLY A 322 -20.80 20.59 2.89
CA GLY A 322 -19.58 21.34 3.13
C GLY A 322 -18.44 20.47 3.65
N CYS A 323 -18.71 19.58 4.61
CA CYS A 323 -17.73 18.60 5.09
C CYS A 323 -17.30 17.64 3.97
N THR A 324 -18.24 17.10 3.20
CA THR A 324 -17.93 16.20 2.07
C THR A 324 -17.13 16.90 0.98
N ILE A 325 -17.49 18.13 0.60
CA ILE A 325 -16.74 18.93 -0.39
C ILE A 325 -15.34 19.23 0.14
N TYR A 326 -15.20 19.57 1.42
CA TYR A 326 -13.90 19.81 2.04
C TYR A 326 -13.00 18.57 2.02
N LEU A 327 -13.54 17.39 2.35
CA LEU A 327 -12.80 16.12 2.21
C LEU A 327 -12.41 15.84 0.76
N GLY A 328 -13.34 16.06 -0.18
CA GLY A 328 -13.07 15.88 -1.61
C GLY A 328 -11.98 16.82 -2.13
N TRP A 329 -11.97 18.07 -1.65
CA TRP A 329 -10.91 19.02 -1.96
C TRP A 329 -9.56 18.57 -1.41
N LEU A 330 -9.50 18.13 -0.15
CA LEU A 330 -8.26 17.61 0.47
C LEU A 330 -7.73 16.34 -0.20
N LEU A 331 -8.62 15.48 -0.69
CA LEU A 331 -8.28 14.25 -1.41
C LEU A 331 -8.01 14.48 -2.90
N ASN A 332 -7.98 15.72 -3.38
CA ASN A 332 -7.80 16.04 -4.78
C ASN A 332 -8.77 15.26 -5.68
N ILE A 333 -10.07 15.26 -5.36
CA ILE A 333 -11.09 14.42 -6.01
C ILE A 333 -11.15 14.55 -7.55
N HIS A 334 -10.65 15.64 -8.11
CA HIS A 334 -10.53 15.79 -9.57
C HIS A 334 -9.58 14.74 -10.18
N LEU A 335 -8.53 14.32 -9.46
CA LEU A 335 -7.57 13.29 -9.89
C LEU A 335 -8.16 11.88 -9.88
N VAL A 336 -9.22 11.65 -9.10
CA VAL A 336 -9.94 10.37 -9.07
C VAL A 336 -10.58 10.05 -10.43
N PHE A 337 -10.87 11.07 -11.24
CA PHE A 337 -11.43 10.92 -12.58
C PHE A 337 -10.39 10.73 -13.69
N LEU A 338 -9.09 10.78 -13.36
CA LEU A 338 -8.04 10.42 -14.31
C LEU A 338 -8.04 8.91 -14.55
N ASP A 339 -7.79 8.48 -15.78
CA ASP A 339 -7.60 7.07 -16.08
C ASP A 339 -6.12 6.69 -15.90
N THR A 340 -5.71 6.60 -14.64
CA THR A 340 -4.33 6.34 -14.21
C THR A 340 -4.31 5.26 -13.13
N LEU A 341 -3.30 4.39 -13.16
CA LEU A 341 -3.20 3.27 -12.24
C LEU A 341 -2.95 3.77 -10.81
N CYS A 342 -3.88 3.49 -9.89
CA CYS A 342 -3.73 3.90 -8.50
C CYS A 342 -2.59 3.13 -7.83
N VAL A 343 -1.65 3.86 -7.22
CA VAL A 343 -0.49 3.31 -6.51
C VAL A 343 -0.40 3.86 -5.09
N GLY A 344 0.51 3.33 -4.27
CA GLY A 344 0.71 3.73 -2.87
C GLY A 344 0.33 2.62 -1.88
N GLY A 345 1.24 2.29 -0.97
CA GLY A 345 1.05 1.19 -0.02
C GLY A 345 0.66 -0.11 -0.72
N ASP A 346 -0.39 -0.76 -0.24
CA ASP A 346 -0.88 -2.04 -0.78
C ASP A 346 -1.82 -1.87 -1.99
N THR A 347 -2.20 -0.63 -2.37
CA THR A 347 -3.21 -0.38 -3.40
C THR A 347 -2.98 -1.07 -4.76
N PRO A 348 -1.74 -1.22 -5.29
CA PRO A 348 -1.53 -1.89 -6.58
C PRO A 348 -2.10 -3.31 -6.62
N ALA A 349 -2.02 -4.05 -5.51
CA ALA A 349 -2.52 -5.41 -5.39
C ALA A 349 -4.05 -5.49 -5.64
N HIS A 350 -4.79 -4.48 -5.19
CA HIS A 350 -6.24 -4.52 -5.23
C HIS A 350 -6.82 -4.43 -6.66
N HIS A 351 -6.05 -3.94 -7.65
CA HIS A 351 -6.46 -3.93 -9.05
C HIS A 351 -6.70 -5.35 -9.59
N TYR A 352 -5.87 -6.31 -9.21
CA TYR A 352 -6.04 -7.71 -9.59
C TYR A 352 -7.35 -8.28 -9.03
N LEU A 353 -7.67 -8.01 -7.77
CA LEU A 353 -8.90 -8.52 -7.14
C LEU A 353 -10.17 -8.07 -7.88
N VAL A 354 -10.20 -6.81 -8.28
CA VAL A 354 -11.34 -6.22 -9.00
C VAL A 354 -11.43 -6.79 -10.42
N SER A 355 -10.32 -6.83 -11.15
CA SER A 355 -10.29 -7.32 -12.53
C SER A 355 -10.59 -8.82 -12.62
N HIS A 356 -10.08 -9.64 -11.70
CA HIS A 356 -10.33 -11.07 -11.64
C HIS A 356 -11.80 -11.40 -11.34
N MET A 357 -12.40 -10.68 -10.38
CA MET A 357 -13.84 -10.79 -10.11
C MET A 357 -14.66 -10.34 -11.33
N GLY A 358 -14.23 -9.29 -12.03
CA GLY A 358 -14.85 -8.79 -13.25
C GLY A 358 -14.90 -9.85 -14.35
N ARG A 359 -13.76 -10.51 -14.62
CA ARG A 359 -13.56 -11.56 -15.61
C ARG A 359 -14.34 -12.84 -15.28
N THR A 360 -14.20 -13.36 -14.06
CA THR A 360 -14.81 -14.64 -13.68
C THR A 360 -16.29 -14.53 -13.34
N GLY A 361 -16.77 -13.34 -12.97
CA GLY A 361 -18.14 -13.12 -12.49
C GLY A 361 -18.46 -13.78 -11.15
N LYS A 362 -17.47 -14.38 -10.47
CA LYS A 362 -17.62 -15.09 -9.20
C LYS A 362 -17.11 -14.21 -8.06
N ILE A 363 -17.86 -14.14 -6.95
CA ILE A 363 -17.46 -13.36 -5.75
C ILE A 363 -16.32 -14.06 -5.02
N VAL A 364 -16.47 -15.37 -4.78
CA VAL A 364 -15.42 -16.23 -4.22
C VAL A 364 -14.99 -17.16 -5.33
N SER A 365 -13.72 -17.12 -5.71
CA SER A 365 -13.16 -17.87 -6.82
C SER A 365 -11.71 -18.25 -6.56
N TRP A 366 -11.23 -19.25 -7.28
CA TRP A 366 -9.80 -19.47 -7.37
C TRP A 366 -9.15 -18.38 -8.22
N ALA A 367 -7.98 -17.92 -7.80
CA ALA A 367 -7.27 -16.81 -8.40
C ALA A 367 -5.79 -17.21 -8.57
N PRO A 368 -5.31 -17.50 -9.79
CA PRO A 368 -3.97 -18.02 -10.03
C PRO A 368 -2.86 -16.96 -9.96
N GLY A 369 -3.21 -15.67 -9.98
CA GLY A 369 -2.28 -14.56 -10.13
C GLY A 369 -1.28 -14.33 -9.00
N TRP A 370 -1.53 -14.83 -7.78
CA TRP A 370 -0.64 -14.70 -6.62
C TRP A 370 -0.47 -16.04 -5.93
N TRP A 371 0.61 -16.22 -5.17
CA TRP A 371 0.79 -17.33 -4.22
C TRP A 371 0.67 -18.73 -4.82
N SER A 372 0.94 -18.88 -6.12
CA SER A 372 0.64 -20.11 -6.88
C SER A 372 -0.85 -20.49 -6.88
N GLY A 373 -1.75 -19.53 -6.68
CA GLY A 373 -3.19 -19.74 -6.56
C GLY A 373 -3.72 -19.57 -5.14
N PHE A 374 -4.87 -18.92 -4.99
CA PHE A 374 -5.54 -18.80 -3.69
C PHE A 374 -7.07 -18.66 -3.84
N PRO A 375 -7.86 -19.01 -2.79
CA PRO A 375 -9.31 -18.82 -2.76
C PRO A 375 -9.67 -17.35 -2.48
N MET A 376 -9.66 -16.52 -3.52
CA MET A 376 -9.94 -15.09 -3.46
C MET A 376 -11.29 -14.80 -2.77
N PHE A 377 -11.28 -13.85 -1.83
CA PHE A 377 -12.41 -13.47 -0.97
C PHE A 377 -12.95 -14.54 -0.01
N ARG A 378 -12.30 -15.71 0.13
CA ARG A 378 -12.68 -16.68 1.18
C ARG A 378 -12.39 -16.13 2.59
N TYR A 379 -11.25 -15.48 2.78
CA TYR A 379 -10.82 -14.88 4.06
C TYR A 379 -10.65 -13.36 3.97
N TYR A 380 -11.24 -12.73 2.96
CA TYR A 380 -11.18 -11.28 2.75
C TYR A 380 -12.56 -10.69 2.43
N PHE A 381 -12.73 -9.39 2.64
CA PHE A 381 -14.04 -8.75 2.65
C PHE A 381 -14.54 -8.43 1.24
N PRO A 382 -15.68 -8.99 0.81
CA PRO A 382 -16.06 -8.92 -0.61
C PRO A 382 -16.81 -7.63 -1.01
N LEU A 383 -17.56 -6.98 -0.11
CA LEU A 383 -18.56 -5.99 -0.54
C LEU A 383 -18.01 -4.80 -1.35
N PRO A 384 -16.92 -4.10 -0.94
CA PRO A 384 -16.38 -2.99 -1.71
C PRO A 384 -15.95 -3.42 -3.13
N TYR A 385 -15.36 -4.61 -3.24
CA TYR A 385 -14.85 -5.15 -4.50
C TYR A 385 -15.97 -5.64 -5.42
N ILE A 386 -17.07 -6.16 -4.87
CA ILE A 386 -18.29 -6.46 -5.64
C ILE A 386 -18.79 -5.18 -6.33
N VAL A 387 -18.83 -4.06 -5.59
CA VAL A 387 -19.26 -2.77 -6.15
C VAL A 387 -18.27 -2.28 -7.22
N MET A 388 -16.97 -2.33 -6.94
CA MET A 388 -15.91 -1.97 -7.90
C MET A 388 -16.01 -2.78 -9.19
N ALA A 389 -16.04 -4.11 -9.09
CA ALA A 389 -16.09 -5.00 -10.25
C ALA A 389 -17.37 -4.81 -11.06
N THR A 390 -18.50 -4.56 -10.39
CA THR A 390 -19.78 -4.30 -11.07
C THR A 390 -19.76 -2.97 -11.82
N LEU A 391 -19.26 -1.90 -11.19
CA LEU A 391 -19.19 -0.58 -11.81
C LEU A 391 -18.13 -0.51 -12.92
N SER A 392 -17.05 -1.29 -12.83
CA SER A 392 -15.99 -1.37 -13.84
C SER A 392 -16.46 -2.01 -15.15
N ARG A 393 -17.67 -2.62 -15.18
CA ARG A 393 -18.32 -3.05 -16.42
C ARG A 393 -18.96 -1.90 -17.21
N LEU A 394 -19.16 -0.75 -16.57
CA LEU A 394 -19.87 0.41 -17.14
C LEU A 394 -18.94 1.60 -17.37
N PHE A 395 -17.85 1.71 -16.61
CA PHE A 395 -16.91 2.83 -16.63
C PHE A 395 -15.47 2.32 -16.59
N ALA A 396 -14.51 3.20 -16.91
CA ALA A 396 -13.08 2.87 -16.87
C ALA A 396 -12.66 2.32 -15.50
N HIS A 397 -11.93 1.20 -15.51
CA HIS A 397 -11.52 0.45 -14.30
C HIS A 397 -10.80 1.35 -13.30
N ASN A 398 -9.80 2.10 -13.72
CA ASN A 398 -8.99 2.92 -12.81
C ASN A 398 -9.81 4.04 -12.15
N VAL A 399 -10.73 4.66 -12.90
CA VAL A 399 -11.64 5.68 -12.37
C VAL A 399 -12.58 5.06 -11.33
N VAL A 400 -13.21 3.93 -11.64
CA VAL A 400 -14.10 3.22 -10.71
C VAL A 400 -13.35 2.79 -9.45
N PHE A 401 -12.15 2.23 -9.63
CA PHE A 401 -11.29 1.80 -8.55
C PHE A 401 -11.02 2.96 -7.58
N LYS A 402 -10.59 4.12 -8.10
CA LYS A 402 -10.33 5.31 -7.29
C LYS A 402 -11.60 5.88 -6.64
N ILE A 403 -12.73 5.94 -7.34
CA ILE A 403 -14.01 6.40 -6.76
C ILE A 403 -14.40 5.52 -5.58
N CYS A 404 -14.37 4.20 -5.77
CA CYS A 404 -14.76 3.26 -4.75
C CYS A 404 -13.73 3.15 -3.62
N SER A 405 -12.43 3.37 -3.88
CA SER A 405 -11.41 3.31 -2.82
C SER A 405 -11.64 4.40 -1.76
N VAL A 406 -12.01 5.62 -2.16
CA VAL A 406 -12.31 6.73 -1.23
C VAL A 406 -13.77 6.86 -0.81
N ALA A 407 -14.69 6.09 -1.40
CA ALA A 407 -16.13 6.22 -1.15
C ALA A 407 -16.49 6.13 0.34
N GLY A 408 -15.84 5.24 1.10
CA GLY A 408 -16.03 5.10 2.54
C GLY A 408 -15.78 6.42 3.29
N ILE A 409 -14.64 7.07 3.03
CA ILE A 409 -14.27 8.37 3.64
C ILE A 409 -15.23 9.46 3.21
N MET A 410 -15.53 9.55 1.91
CA MET A 410 -16.38 10.60 1.36
C MET A 410 -17.80 10.58 1.93
N VAL A 411 -18.28 9.40 2.34
CA VAL A 411 -19.61 9.21 2.95
C VAL A 411 -19.59 9.40 4.47
N LEU A 412 -18.44 9.45 5.15
CA LEU A 412 -18.36 9.61 6.62
C LEU A 412 -19.20 10.78 7.17
N PRO A 413 -19.16 12.02 6.60
CA PRO A 413 -19.97 13.12 7.12
C PRO A 413 -21.47 12.80 7.10
N LEU A 414 -21.93 12.14 6.03
CA LEU A 414 -23.33 11.71 5.89
C LEU A 414 -23.66 10.59 6.89
N SER A 415 -22.79 9.59 7.04
CA SER A 415 -22.99 8.48 7.99
C SER A 415 -23.07 8.95 9.43
N PHE A 416 -22.25 9.91 9.83
CA PHE A 416 -22.26 10.49 11.18
C PHE A 416 -23.56 11.30 11.39
N TYR A 417 -23.96 12.10 10.40
CA TYR A 417 -25.23 12.82 10.42
C TYR A 417 -26.43 11.88 10.56
N LEU A 418 -26.50 10.85 9.70
CA LEU A 418 -27.59 9.89 9.67
C LEU A 418 -27.69 9.11 10.99
N SER A 419 -26.57 8.76 11.61
CA SER A 419 -26.53 8.11 12.92
C SER A 419 -27.28 8.95 13.97
N GLY A 420 -26.96 10.25 14.04
CA GLY A 420 -27.67 11.18 14.93
C GLY A 420 -29.16 11.34 14.58
N LYS A 421 -29.51 11.35 13.30
CA LYS A 421 -30.91 11.43 12.85
C LYS A 421 -31.71 10.19 13.17
N ILE A 422 -31.15 8.99 13.00
CA ILE A 422 -31.78 7.70 13.31
C ILE A 422 -32.06 7.61 14.81
N LEU A 423 -31.11 8.03 15.65
CA LEU A 423 -31.29 8.12 17.10
C LEU A 423 -32.24 9.23 17.54
N ARG A 424 -32.70 10.09 16.62
CA ARG A 424 -33.57 11.26 16.88
C ARG A 424 -32.94 12.30 17.81
N LEU A 425 -31.62 12.49 17.70
CA LEU A 425 -30.93 13.51 18.48
C LEU A 425 -31.49 14.91 18.18
N PRO A 426 -31.63 15.76 19.21
CA PRO A 426 -32.08 17.14 19.00
C PRO A 426 -31.04 17.91 18.18
N ARG A 427 -31.50 18.79 17.30
CA ARG A 427 -30.60 19.73 16.61
C ARG A 427 -29.89 20.62 17.63
N PRO A 428 -28.60 20.96 17.42
CA PRO A 428 -27.77 20.71 16.23
C PRO A 428 -26.94 19.42 16.27
N ALA A 429 -27.19 18.48 17.18
CA ALA A 429 -26.31 17.34 17.42
C ALA A 429 -25.98 16.49 16.17
N PRO A 430 -26.94 16.15 15.27
CA PRO A 430 -26.59 15.44 14.04
C PRO A 430 -25.60 16.19 13.13
N ALA A 431 -25.70 17.52 13.04
CA ALA A 431 -24.78 18.33 12.24
C ALA A 431 -23.39 18.40 12.89
N ILE A 432 -23.32 18.47 14.22
CA ILE A 432 -22.04 18.40 14.96
C ILE A 432 -21.35 17.05 14.72
N LEU A 433 -22.11 15.94 14.76
CA LEU A 433 -21.57 14.62 14.42
C LEU A 433 -20.97 14.63 13.01
N ALA A 434 -21.66 15.21 12.02
CA ALA A 434 -21.10 15.34 10.66
C ALA A 434 -19.74 16.05 10.65
N CYS A 435 -19.57 17.14 11.43
CA CYS A 435 -18.29 17.84 11.54
C CYS A 435 -17.18 17.00 12.19
N LEU A 436 -17.52 16.11 13.14
CA LEU A 436 -16.54 15.22 13.80
C LEU A 436 -15.94 14.17 12.84
N SER A 437 -16.52 13.97 11.66
CA SER A 437 -15.90 13.11 10.63
C SER A 437 -14.57 13.69 10.10
N ILE A 438 -14.41 15.01 10.09
CA ILE A 438 -13.21 15.68 9.58
C ILE A 438 -11.96 15.35 10.42
N PRO A 439 -11.93 15.58 11.75
CA PRO A 439 -10.74 15.24 12.54
C PRO A 439 -10.43 13.73 12.54
N ILE A 440 -11.42 12.85 12.36
CA ILE A 440 -11.20 11.42 12.19
C ILE A 440 -10.56 11.10 10.84
N ALA A 441 -11.06 11.69 9.76
CA ALA A 441 -10.52 11.49 8.42
C ALA A 441 -9.08 12.01 8.28
N LEU A 442 -8.72 13.06 9.03
CA LEU A 442 -7.42 13.73 8.96
C LEU A 442 -6.43 13.29 10.04
N ASP A 443 -6.78 12.31 10.88
CA ASP A 443 -5.88 11.80 11.91
C ASP A 443 -4.64 11.17 11.25
N ASN A 444 -3.47 11.79 11.40
CA ASN A 444 -2.21 11.42 10.72
C ASN A 444 -1.10 10.98 11.68
N THR A 445 -1.45 10.81 12.96
CA THR A 445 -0.63 10.17 13.99
C THR A 445 -0.04 8.83 13.54
N HIS A 446 -0.67 8.16 12.57
CA HIS A 446 -0.11 7.06 11.79
C HIS A 446 -0.85 6.85 10.47
N SER A 447 -0.14 6.29 9.50
CA SER A 447 -0.65 5.97 8.16
C SER A 447 -1.51 4.70 8.03
N MET A 448 -1.68 3.89 9.09
CA MET A 448 -2.25 2.53 8.99
C MET A 448 -3.20 2.15 10.14
N TRP A 449 -3.86 3.12 10.78
CA TRP A 449 -4.81 2.86 11.89
C TRP A 449 -6.19 2.42 11.42
N GLY A 450 -6.53 2.68 10.16
CA GLY A 450 -7.85 2.47 9.58
C GLY A 450 -8.70 3.73 9.59
N VAL A 451 -9.70 3.77 8.69
CA VAL A 451 -10.75 4.82 8.60
C VAL A 451 -10.28 6.21 8.16
N ASN A 452 -9.07 6.64 8.56
CA ASN A 452 -8.46 7.90 8.13
C ASN A 452 -8.03 7.87 6.65
N ALA A 453 -7.75 9.05 6.10
CA ALA A 453 -7.33 9.25 4.71
C ALA A 453 -6.08 8.46 4.37
N TYR A 454 -5.03 8.54 5.19
CA TYR A 454 -3.77 7.84 4.96
C TYR A 454 -3.95 6.32 4.87
N SER A 455 -4.73 5.73 5.78
CA SER A 455 -5.00 4.30 5.78
C SER A 455 -5.78 3.87 4.55
N THR A 456 -6.75 4.68 4.11
CA THR A 456 -7.53 4.40 2.91
C THR A 456 -6.65 4.45 1.66
N LEU A 457 -5.78 5.46 1.56
CA LEU A 457 -4.79 5.60 0.50
C LEU A 457 -3.70 4.51 0.56
N ALA A 458 -3.42 3.94 1.74
CA ALA A 458 -2.50 2.81 1.88
C ALA A 458 -3.12 1.44 1.54
N GLY A 459 -4.40 1.38 1.14
CA GLY A 459 -5.07 0.13 0.74
C GLY A 459 -6.12 -0.39 1.73
N MET A 460 -6.41 0.29 2.84
CA MET A 460 -7.45 -0.13 3.80
C MET A 460 -8.88 0.22 3.39
N ILE A 461 -9.21 -0.02 2.12
CA ILE A 461 -10.47 0.36 1.47
C ILE A 461 -11.67 -0.24 2.21
N ALA A 462 -11.62 -1.53 2.51
CA ALA A 462 -12.76 -2.25 3.07
C ALA A 462 -13.11 -1.80 4.50
N ASN A 463 -12.10 -1.41 5.28
CA ASN A 463 -12.28 -0.84 6.62
C ASN A 463 -12.99 0.51 6.55
N SER A 464 -12.61 1.36 5.60
CA SER A 464 -13.22 2.68 5.37
C SER A 464 -14.72 2.58 5.09
N TRP A 465 -15.12 1.65 4.19
CA TRP A 465 -16.53 1.37 3.91
C TRP A 465 -17.28 0.85 5.14
N SER A 466 -16.71 -0.13 5.83
CA SER A 466 -17.37 -0.74 6.96
C SER A 466 -17.61 0.24 8.11
N PHE A 467 -16.66 1.15 8.37
CA PHE A 467 -16.83 2.17 9.40
C PHE A 467 -17.94 3.17 9.04
N ALA A 468 -18.07 3.53 7.77
CA ALA A 468 -19.18 4.36 7.29
C ALA A 468 -20.54 3.67 7.48
N PHE A 469 -20.63 2.34 7.38
CA PHE A 469 -21.86 1.59 7.69
C PHE A 469 -22.09 1.37 9.19
N MET A 470 -21.03 1.17 9.97
CA MET A 470 -21.09 0.78 11.38
C MET A 470 -21.96 1.72 12.22
N LEU A 471 -21.75 3.03 12.08
CA LEU A 471 -22.45 4.02 12.89
C LEU A 471 -23.96 4.06 12.63
N PRO A 472 -24.44 4.18 11.37
CA PRO A 472 -25.87 4.12 11.10
C PRO A 472 -26.46 2.73 11.40
N ALA A 473 -25.68 1.65 11.26
CA ALA A 473 -26.11 0.30 11.61
C ALA A 473 -26.39 0.14 13.12
N ILE A 474 -25.42 0.50 13.98
CA ILE A 474 -25.58 0.50 15.45
C ILE A 474 -26.74 1.42 15.84
N SER A 475 -26.78 2.64 15.29
CA SER A 475 -27.84 3.61 15.57
C SER A 475 -29.24 3.08 15.20
N SER A 476 -29.35 2.37 14.08
CA SER A 476 -30.61 1.77 13.62
C SER A 476 -31.02 0.61 14.53
N ALA A 477 -30.11 -0.29 14.87
CA ALA A 477 -30.37 -1.39 15.80
C ALA A 477 -30.79 -0.89 17.20
N CYS A 478 -30.09 0.11 17.75
CA CYS A 478 -30.49 0.74 19.00
C CYS A 478 -31.88 1.36 18.90
N ARG A 479 -32.19 2.06 17.80
CA ARG A 479 -33.51 2.68 17.62
C ARG A 479 -34.62 1.65 17.48
N ASP A 480 -34.37 0.57 16.76
CA ASP A 480 -35.32 -0.53 16.54
C ASP A 480 -35.62 -1.26 17.84
N ALA A 481 -34.60 -1.49 18.67
CA ALA A 481 -34.75 -2.04 20.02
C ALA A 481 -35.60 -1.13 20.92
N LEU A 482 -35.33 0.18 20.93
CA LEU A 482 -36.07 1.15 21.74
C LEU A 482 -37.51 1.37 21.26
N ASP A 483 -37.75 1.27 19.96
CA ASP A 483 -39.08 1.32 19.36
C ASP A 483 -39.84 -0.01 19.50
N ASN A 484 -39.18 -1.08 19.97
CA ASN A 484 -39.69 -2.44 19.94
C ASN A 484 -40.15 -2.88 18.55
N HIS A 485 -39.47 -2.39 17.51
CA HIS A 485 -39.91 -2.53 16.13
C HIS A 485 -38.73 -2.93 15.23
N PHE A 486 -38.75 -4.18 14.77
CA PHE A 486 -37.80 -4.72 13.80
C PHE A 486 -37.90 -3.99 12.45
N ARG A 487 -36.76 -3.62 11.86
CA ARG A 487 -36.74 -3.02 10.51
C ARG A 487 -35.64 -3.62 9.64
N TRP A 488 -36.01 -4.02 8.42
CA TRP A 488 -35.07 -4.58 7.44
C TRP A 488 -33.91 -3.65 7.07
N ARG A 489 -34.07 -2.32 7.21
CA ARG A 489 -32.95 -1.39 6.99
C ARG A 489 -31.77 -1.69 7.93
N THR A 490 -32.05 -2.09 9.17
CA THR A 490 -31.03 -2.39 10.18
C THR A 490 -30.26 -3.64 9.78
N VAL A 491 -30.99 -4.68 9.37
CA VAL A 491 -30.39 -5.91 8.86
C VAL A 491 -29.51 -5.64 7.64
N VAL A 492 -29.98 -4.84 6.67
CA VAL A 492 -29.18 -4.50 5.48
C VAL A 492 -27.91 -3.72 5.85
N LEU A 493 -28.00 -2.73 6.74
CA LEU A 493 -26.84 -1.96 7.20
C LEU A 493 -25.83 -2.83 7.96
N LEU A 494 -26.31 -3.71 8.85
CA LEU A 494 -25.47 -4.64 9.59
C LEU A 494 -24.81 -5.67 8.66
N SER A 495 -25.53 -6.23 7.69
CA SER A 495 -24.97 -7.15 6.70
C SER A 495 -23.93 -6.46 5.81
N ALA A 496 -24.19 -5.21 5.38
CA ALA A 496 -23.22 -4.44 4.59
C ALA A 496 -21.92 -4.17 5.38
N MET A 497 -22.04 -3.85 6.67
CA MET A 497 -20.90 -3.71 7.57
C MET A 497 -20.11 -5.02 7.70
N VAL A 498 -20.78 -6.15 7.95
CA VAL A 498 -20.18 -7.49 8.09
C VAL A 498 -19.42 -7.90 6.83
N LEU A 499 -20.00 -7.70 5.65
CA LEU A 499 -19.38 -8.03 4.37
C LEU A 499 -18.29 -7.03 3.95
N SER A 500 -18.09 -5.94 4.69
CA SER A 500 -17.07 -4.93 4.39
C SER A 500 -15.83 -5.03 5.28
N HIS A 501 -15.95 -5.32 6.57
CA HIS A 501 -14.76 -5.45 7.43
C HIS A 501 -15.04 -6.12 8.78
N PHE A 502 -14.07 -6.89 9.27
CA PHE A 502 -14.16 -7.64 10.53
C PHE A 502 -14.15 -6.75 11.79
N PHE A 503 -13.14 -5.89 11.99
CA PHE A 503 -12.98 -5.13 13.25
C PHE A 503 -14.17 -4.23 13.62
N THR A 504 -14.71 -3.49 12.66
CA THR A 504 -15.95 -2.70 12.82
C THR A 504 -17.15 -3.56 13.17
N SER A 505 -17.27 -4.74 12.56
CA SER A 505 -18.35 -5.69 12.82
C SER A 505 -18.26 -6.27 14.22
N MET A 506 -17.05 -6.63 14.65
CA MET A 506 -16.79 -7.10 16.01
C MET A 506 -17.10 -6.01 17.04
N MET A 507 -16.69 -4.76 16.78
CA MET A 507 -16.99 -3.62 17.65
C MET A 507 -18.50 -3.39 17.75
N ALA A 508 -19.21 -3.35 16.63
CA ALA A 508 -20.66 -3.20 16.61
C ALA A 508 -21.38 -4.35 17.32
N ALA A 509 -20.97 -5.59 17.08
CA ALA A 509 -21.53 -6.76 17.75
C ALA A 509 -21.34 -6.68 19.27
N GLY A 510 -20.15 -6.29 19.74
CA GLY A 510 -19.87 -6.10 21.17
C GLY A 510 -20.77 -5.03 21.81
N VAL A 511 -20.89 -3.86 21.17
CA VAL A 511 -21.76 -2.77 21.66
C VAL A 511 -23.23 -3.20 21.70
N LEU A 512 -23.72 -3.84 20.64
CA LEU A 512 -25.11 -4.31 20.56
C LEU A 512 -25.39 -5.47 21.52
N PHE A 513 -24.42 -6.34 21.78
CA PHE A 513 -24.53 -7.41 22.76
C PHE A 513 -24.67 -6.85 24.18
N VAL A 514 -23.84 -5.88 24.57
CA VAL A 514 -23.95 -5.21 25.87
C VAL A 514 -25.30 -4.51 26.00
N LEU A 515 -25.78 -3.83 24.96
CA LEU A 515 -27.12 -3.24 24.94
C LEU A 515 -28.21 -4.30 25.12
N MET A 516 -28.11 -5.42 24.41
CA MET A 516 -29.05 -6.54 24.52
C MET A 516 -29.10 -7.07 25.96
N CYS A 517 -27.94 -7.29 26.61
CA CYS A 517 -27.87 -7.74 28.00
C CYS A 517 -28.53 -6.75 28.97
N VAL A 518 -28.29 -5.43 28.79
CA VAL A 518 -28.93 -4.39 29.60
C VAL A 518 -30.46 -4.41 29.43
N LEU A 519 -30.95 -4.59 28.20
CA LEU A 519 -32.38 -4.69 27.91
C LEU A 519 -32.99 -5.97 28.49
N VAL A 520 -32.30 -7.12 28.42
CA VAL A 520 -32.74 -8.37 29.04
C VAL A 520 -32.94 -8.18 30.54
N ILE A 521 -31.94 -7.62 31.23
CA ILE A 521 -32.03 -7.39 32.69
C ILE A 521 -33.21 -6.47 32.99
N ARG A 522 -33.32 -5.32 32.34
CA ARG A 522 -34.39 -4.35 32.58
C ARG A 522 -35.79 -4.92 32.29
N GLU A 523 -36.01 -5.50 31.11
CA GLU A 523 -37.33 -5.94 30.67
C GLU A 523 -37.78 -7.23 31.35
N SER A 524 -36.85 -8.05 31.83
CA SER A 524 -37.15 -9.22 32.68
C SER A 524 -37.71 -8.82 34.04
N MET A 525 -37.19 -7.74 34.64
CA MET A 525 -37.71 -7.18 35.89
C MET A 525 -39.12 -6.59 35.70
N ASP A 526 -39.39 -6.01 34.53
CA ASP A 526 -40.66 -5.37 34.18
C ASP A 526 -41.73 -6.35 33.64
N SER A 527 -41.45 -7.67 33.55
CA SER A 527 -42.37 -8.70 33.03
C SER A 527 -42.99 -8.38 31.66
N VAL A 528 -42.21 -7.74 30.77
CA VAL A 528 -42.68 -7.30 29.45
C VAL A 528 -42.94 -8.50 28.54
N PRO A 529 -44.06 -8.56 27.78
CA PRO A 529 -44.29 -9.63 26.81
C PRO A 529 -43.19 -9.64 25.72
N LEU A 530 -42.68 -10.83 25.38
CA LEU A 530 -41.60 -11.05 24.37
C LEU A 530 -41.73 -10.23 23.08
N ARG A 531 -42.95 -10.02 22.56
CA ARG A 531 -43.19 -9.24 21.33
C ARG A 531 -42.93 -7.74 21.47
N LYS A 532 -42.86 -7.24 22.70
CA LYS A 532 -42.60 -5.85 23.07
C LYS A 532 -41.22 -5.68 23.73
N CYS A 533 -40.37 -6.71 23.67
CA CYS A 533 -39.02 -6.67 24.22
C CYS A 533 -38.01 -6.17 23.18
N GLY A 534 -37.23 -5.16 23.54
CA GLY A 534 -36.21 -4.57 22.67
C GLY A 534 -35.05 -5.53 22.43
N TRP A 535 -34.66 -6.33 23.44
CA TRP A 535 -33.61 -7.35 23.27
C TRP A 535 -34.00 -8.40 22.22
N PHE A 536 -35.28 -8.75 22.13
CA PHE A 536 -35.77 -9.73 21.16
C PHE A 536 -35.82 -9.15 19.73
N VAL A 537 -35.90 -7.82 19.58
CA VAL A 537 -35.66 -7.16 18.29
C VAL A 537 -34.22 -7.37 17.85
N LEU A 538 -33.25 -7.03 18.72
CA LEU A 538 -31.82 -7.19 18.42
C LEU A 538 -31.45 -8.64 18.11
N PHE A 539 -31.99 -9.59 18.87
CA PHE A 539 -31.78 -11.02 18.61
C PHE A 539 -32.26 -11.42 17.21
N ARG A 540 -33.47 -11.03 16.81
CA ARG A 540 -34.02 -11.33 15.48
C ARG A 540 -33.21 -10.67 14.37
N GLU A 541 -32.76 -9.43 14.57
CA GLU A 541 -31.89 -8.73 13.63
C GLU A 541 -30.56 -9.45 13.46
N GLY A 542 -29.93 -9.86 14.57
CA GLY A 542 -28.70 -10.65 14.56
C GLY A 542 -28.85 -11.96 13.79
N ILE A 543 -29.93 -12.72 14.02
CA ILE A 543 -30.20 -13.95 13.28
C ILE A 543 -30.40 -13.69 11.78
N CYS A 544 -31.12 -12.63 11.41
CA CYS A 544 -31.31 -12.28 10.00
C CYS A 544 -29.98 -11.88 9.33
N VAL A 545 -29.09 -11.16 10.04
CA VAL A 545 -27.75 -10.82 9.54
C VAL A 545 -26.92 -12.08 9.34
N LEU A 546 -26.92 -13.01 10.30
CA LEU A 546 -26.21 -14.29 10.18
C LEU A 546 -26.71 -15.11 8.99
N LEU A 547 -28.03 -15.16 8.75
CA LEU A 547 -28.58 -15.82 7.58
C LEU A 547 -28.14 -15.12 6.29
N ILE A 548 -28.26 -13.80 6.18
CA ILE A 548 -27.88 -13.05 4.97
C ILE A 548 -26.38 -13.14 4.67
N CYS A 549 -25.53 -13.25 5.69
CA CYS A 549 -24.09 -13.34 5.51
C CYS A 549 -23.57 -14.79 5.51
N SER A 550 -24.44 -15.79 5.68
CA SER A 550 -24.04 -17.20 5.89
C SER A 550 -23.29 -17.83 4.72
N TRP A 551 -23.57 -17.41 3.48
CA TRP A 551 -22.85 -17.85 2.27
C TRP A 551 -21.34 -17.58 2.35
N TRP A 552 -20.94 -16.55 3.11
CA TRP A 552 -19.54 -16.17 3.33
C TRP A 552 -19.05 -16.57 4.72
N LEU A 553 -19.82 -16.28 5.78
CA LEU A 553 -19.43 -16.53 7.17
C LEU A 553 -19.27 -18.01 7.50
N LEU A 554 -20.18 -18.87 7.01
CA LEU A 554 -20.12 -20.29 7.37
C LEU A 554 -18.86 -20.97 6.82
N PRO A 555 -18.53 -20.84 5.51
CA PRO A 555 -17.24 -21.35 5.01
C PRO A 555 -16.03 -20.72 5.69
N LEU A 556 -16.07 -19.41 5.97
CA LEU A 556 -14.96 -18.71 6.64
C LEU A 556 -14.65 -19.33 8.00
N VAL A 557 -15.68 -19.66 8.79
CA VAL A 557 -15.51 -20.26 10.12
C VAL A 557 -15.08 -21.73 10.02
N VAL A 558 -15.70 -22.51 9.14
CA VAL A 558 -15.41 -23.95 8.98
C VAL A 558 -14.01 -24.17 8.43
N LEU A 559 -13.57 -23.35 7.47
CA LEU A 559 -12.28 -23.49 6.79
C LEU A 559 -11.18 -22.65 7.44
N ARG A 560 -11.39 -22.08 8.64
CA ARG A 560 -10.43 -21.16 9.29
C ARG A 560 -9.03 -21.75 9.48
N ASN A 561 -8.90 -23.07 9.65
CA ASN A 561 -7.61 -23.71 9.86
C ASN A 561 -6.70 -23.69 8.61
N TRP A 562 -7.26 -23.31 7.45
CA TRP A 562 -6.55 -23.13 6.19
C TRP A 562 -6.19 -21.67 5.89
N SER A 563 -6.53 -20.73 6.80
CA SER A 563 -5.97 -19.38 6.74
C SER A 563 -4.58 -19.34 7.34
N VAL A 564 -3.80 -18.35 6.92
CA VAL A 564 -2.45 -18.09 7.43
C VAL A 564 -2.48 -16.96 8.45
N ASP A 565 -1.84 -17.17 9.59
CA ASP A 565 -1.76 -16.19 10.67
C ASP A 565 -0.71 -15.11 10.35
N PHE A 566 -1.17 -13.86 10.27
CA PHE A 566 -0.37 -12.71 9.87
C PHE A 566 -0.72 -11.47 10.69
N GLY A 567 0.31 -10.76 11.14
CA GLY A 567 0.21 -9.54 11.94
C GLY A 567 0.72 -9.73 13.37
N VAL A 568 1.06 -8.61 14.02
CA VAL A 568 1.50 -8.56 15.42
C VAL A 568 0.89 -7.35 16.12
N PRO A 569 0.79 -7.35 17.47
CA PRO A 569 0.41 -6.18 18.23
C PRO A 569 1.48 -5.10 18.08
N TRP A 570 1.07 -3.88 17.77
CA TRP A 570 1.97 -2.75 17.58
C TRP A 570 2.35 -2.12 18.92
N LYS A 571 3.62 -1.77 19.07
CA LYS A 571 4.15 -1.07 20.24
C LYS A 571 3.74 0.42 20.19
N ILE A 572 2.52 0.70 20.62
CA ILE A 572 1.94 2.05 20.60
C ILE A 572 2.12 2.73 21.96
N ASN A 573 2.72 3.93 21.94
CA ASN A 573 2.74 4.79 23.12
C ASN A 573 1.48 5.67 23.14
N PHE A 574 0.45 5.17 23.82
CA PHE A 574 -0.90 5.75 23.82
C PHE A 574 -0.94 7.27 24.01
N PHE A 575 -0.34 7.80 25.08
CA PHE A 575 -0.42 9.23 25.39
C PHE A 575 0.39 10.11 24.43
N LYS A 576 1.50 9.62 23.88
CA LYS A 576 2.32 10.37 22.92
C LYS A 576 1.66 10.49 21.55
N GLN A 577 0.87 9.48 21.18
CA GLN A 577 0.23 9.38 19.87
C GLN A 577 -1.23 9.85 19.86
N LEU A 578 -1.77 10.30 21.01
CA LEU A 578 -3.02 11.05 21.03
C LEU A 578 -2.83 12.37 20.26
N PRO A 579 -3.76 12.75 19.36
CA PRO A 579 -3.72 14.04 18.69
C PRO A 579 -3.55 15.17 19.72
N PRO A 580 -2.67 16.17 19.52
CA PRO A 580 -2.28 17.12 20.58
C PRO A 580 -3.41 17.95 21.20
N THR A 581 -4.55 18.05 20.52
CA THR A 581 -5.77 18.70 21.00
C THR A 581 -6.58 17.82 21.96
N LEU A 582 -6.34 16.51 21.96
CA LEU A 582 -7.06 15.54 22.77
C LEU A 582 -6.58 15.48 24.23
N PRO A 583 -5.29 15.51 24.63
CA PRO A 583 -4.92 15.35 26.04
C PRO A 583 -5.55 16.35 27.05
N PRO A 584 -5.62 17.68 26.78
CA PRO A 584 -6.34 18.62 27.65
C PRO A 584 -7.87 18.47 27.56
N GLY A 585 -8.39 18.19 26.35
CA GLY A 585 -9.81 17.89 26.12
C GLY A 585 -10.26 16.54 26.68
N PHE A 586 -9.34 15.60 26.86
CA PHE A 586 -9.50 14.23 27.36
C PHE A 586 -9.64 14.26 28.88
N ALA A 587 -8.74 14.96 29.57
CA ALA A 587 -8.91 15.24 31.00
C ALA A 587 -10.21 16.03 31.24
N GLY A 588 -10.47 17.08 30.45
CA GLY A 588 -11.69 17.87 30.54
C GLY A 588 -12.97 17.09 30.28
N SER A 589 -12.98 16.17 29.32
CA SER A 589 -14.16 15.34 28.98
C SER A 589 -14.37 14.17 29.92
N LEU A 590 -13.33 13.53 30.45
CA LEU A 590 -13.43 12.56 31.54
C LEU A 590 -14.00 13.22 32.79
N ILE A 591 -13.48 14.39 33.16
CA ILE A 591 -13.98 15.19 34.28
C ILE A 591 -15.44 15.61 34.03
N CYS A 592 -15.77 16.16 32.87
CA CYS A 592 -17.14 16.56 32.53
C CYS A 592 -18.11 15.36 32.42
N SER A 593 -17.65 14.18 31.99
CA SER A 593 -18.46 12.95 31.94
C SER A 593 -18.69 12.37 33.32
N ALA A 594 -17.69 12.39 34.19
CA ALA A 594 -17.82 12.01 35.60
C ALA A 594 -18.78 12.98 36.34
N ILE A 595 -18.65 14.28 36.07
CA ILE A 595 -19.58 15.31 36.54
C ILE A 595 -20.99 15.07 35.99
N ALA A 596 -21.15 14.79 34.70
CA ALA A 596 -22.46 14.51 34.09
C ALA A 596 -23.12 13.27 34.72
N LEU A 597 -22.38 12.17 34.90
CA LEU A 597 -22.88 10.96 35.55
C LEU A 597 -23.20 11.18 37.04
N PHE A 598 -22.43 12.01 37.74
CA PHE A 598 -22.66 12.38 39.14
C PHE A 598 -23.93 13.23 39.31
N PHE A 599 -24.18 14.20 38.43
CA PHE A 599 -25.38 15.04 38.46
C PHE A 599 -26.64 14.35 37.91
N VAL A 600 -26.50 13.41 36.95
CA VAL A 600 -27.60 12.53 36.49
C VAL A 600 -28.18 11.68 37.62
N ARG A 601 -27.37 11.34 38.64
CA ARG A 601 -27.85 10.65 39.85
C ARG A 601 -28.58 11.56 40.84
N ARG A 602 -28.43 12.88 40.74
CA ARG A 602 -28.94 13.84 41.75
C ARG A 602 -30.14 14.68 41.31
N GLU A 603 -30.39 14.87 40.01
CA GLU A 603 -31.50 15.73 39.54
C GLU A 603 -32.73 14.94 39.05
N LYS A 604 -33.89 15.24 39.64
CA LYS A 604 -35.25 14.90 39.17
C LYS A 604 -35.68 15.73 37.93
N GLN A 605 -34.77 16.40 37.21
CA GLN A 605 -35.10 17.36 36.14
C GLN A 605 -34.76 16.88 34.71
N ASP A 606 -35.71 17.13 33.80
CA ASP A 606 -35.79 16.83 32.36
C ASP A 606 -34.69 17.46 31.44
N LYS A 607 -33.51 17.83 31.95
CA LYS A 607 -32.53 18.61 31.17
C LYS A 607 -31.75 17.80 30.10
N VAL A 608 -31.75 16.47 30.18
CA VAL A 608 -31.06 15.57 29.22
C VAL A 608 -32.02 14.54 28.65
N ASN A 609 -32.31 14.69 27.36
CA ASN A 609 -33.19 13.79 26.61
C ASN A 609 -32.62 12.36 26.56
N VAL A 610 -33.52 11.38 26.54
CA VAL A 610 -33.21 9.94 26.54
C VAL A 610 -32.26 9.58 25.40
N GLU A 611 -32.43 10.17 24.23
CA GLU A 611 -31.61 9.94 23.03
C GLU A 611 -30.13 10.29 23.25
N SER A 612 -29.85 11.36 24.02
CA SER A 612 -28.47 11.76 24.34
C SER A 612 -27.81 10.79 25.32
N ARG A 613 -28.60 10.18 26.23
CA ARG A 613 -28.11 9.15 27.15
C ARG A 613 -27.77 7.86 26.41
N ILE A 614 -28.58 7.46 25.43
CA ILE A 614 -28.32 6.30 24.57
C ILE A 614 -27.05 6.53 23.75
N LEU A 615 -26.89 7.71 23.14
CA LEU A 615 -25.67 8.03 22.39
C LEU A 615 -24.44 7.95 23.30
N MET A 616 -24.52 8.50 24.51
CA MET A 616 -23.44 8.41 25.50
C MET A 616 -23.14 6.95 25.87
N PHE A 617 -24.16 6.13 26.12
CA PHE A 617 -24.01 4.71 26.42
C PHE A 617 -23.28 3.98 25.29
N ILE A 618 -23.72 4.13 24.03
CA ILE A 618 -23.10 3.51 22.85
C ILE A 618 -21.59 3.81 22.80
N HIS A 619 -21.21 5.08 22.94
CA HIS A 619 -19.81 5.49 22.78
C HIS A 619 -18.97 5.17 24.02
N VAL A 620 -19.54 5.17 25.23
CA VAL A 620 -18.83 4.69 26.43
C VAL A 620 -18.57 3.19 26.34
N THR A 621 -19.56 2.41 25.92
CA THR A 621 -19.40 0.97 25.69
C THR A 621 -18.39 0.70 24.58
N MET A 622 -18.46 1.46 23.47
CA MET A 622 -17.48 1.36 22.38
C MET A 622 -16.07 1.70 22.85
N LEU A 623 -15.89 2.78 23.61
CA LEU A 623 -14.59 3.16 24.18
C LEU A 623 -14.05 2.08 25.11
N ALA A 624 -14.88 1.57 26.02
CA ALA A 624 -14.49 0.51 26.95
C ALA A 624 -14.10 -0.78 26.22
N ALA A 625 -14.90 -1.21 25.24
CA ALA A 625 -14.59 -2.37 24.42
C ALA A 625 -13.32 -2.17 23.58
N ALA A 626 -13.16 -0.99 22.98
CA ALA A 626 -11.98 -0.66 22.18
C ALA A 626 -10.71 -0.63 23.03
N LEU A 627 -10.73 -0.03 24.23
CA LEU A 627 -9.61 -0.04 25.16
C LEU A 627 -9.30 -1.45 25.68
N LEU A 628 -10.32 -2.25 26.01
CA LEU A 628 -10.16 -3.64 26.43
C LEU A 628 -9.46 -4.45 25.34
N LEU A 629 -9.88 -4.32 24.09
CA LEU A 629 -9.29 -5.04 22.96
C LEU A 629 -7.93 -4.46 22.55
N PHE A 630 -7.73 -3.15 22.71
CA PHE A 630 -6.45 -2.50 22.43
C PHE A 630 -5.34 -2.98 23.36
N TYR A 631 -5.62 -3.11 24.66
CA TYR A 631 -4.63 -3.57 25.65
C TYR A 631 -4.66 -5.08 25.89
N GLY A 632 -5.82 -5.71 25.71
CA GLY A 632 -6.04 -7.11 26.06
C GLY A 632 -6.22 -8.05 24.87
N GLY A 633 -6.39 -7.53 23.64
CA GLY A 633 -6.66 -8.35 22.46
C GLY A 633 -5.52 -9.30 22.10
N GLY A 634 -4.27 -8.91 22.37
CA GLY A 634 -3.10 -9.77 22.19
C GLY A 634 -3.08 -11.00 23.12
N PHE A 635 -3.83 -10.98 24.23
CA PHE A 635 -4.02 -12.17 25.08
C PHE A 635 -5.06 -13.14 24.50
N LEU A 636 -5.93 -12.68 23.59
CA LEU A 636 -6.92 -13.54 22.93
C LEU A 636 -6.30 -14.29 21.77
N VAL A 637 -5.54 -13.57 20.94
CA VAL A 637 -4.86 -14.12 19.75
C VAL A 637 -3.57 -13.33 19.53
N GLU A 638 -2.47 -14.02 19.24
CA GLU A 638 -1.16 -13.39 19.03
C GLU A 638 -1.14 -12.44 17.82
N VAL A 639 -1.86 -12.77 16.73
CA VAL A 639 -1.97 -11.92 15.52
C VAL A 639 -2.83 -10.65 15.70
N PHE A 640 -3.34 -10.39 16.90
CA PHE A 640 -4.33 -9.35 17.11
C PHE A 640 -3.71 -7.94 17.03
N VAL A 641 -3.93 -7.26 15.90
CA VAL A 641 -3.39 -5.93 15.62
C VAL A 641 -4.15 -4.85 16.42
N ASN A 642 -3.66 -4.53 17.61
CA ASN A 642 -4.25 -3.53 18.53
C ASN A 642 -4.50 -2.15 17.89
N CYS A 643 -3.66 -1.68 16.96
CA CYS A 643 -3.80 -0.37 16.33
C CYS A 643 -5.15 -0.19 15.60
N ARG A 644 -5.76 -1.30 15.17
CA ARG A 644 -7.07 -1.31 14.47
C ARG A 644 -8.22 -0.82 15.35
N PHE A 645 -8.01 -0.72 16.67
CA PHE A 645 -9.01 -0.18 17.59
C PHE A 645 -8.91 1.34 17.78
N TRP A 646 -7.83 1.95 17.30
CA TRP A 646 -7.60 3.36 17.49
C TRP A 646 -8.72 4.26 16.93
N PRO A 647 -9.25 4.03 15.71
CA PRO A 647 -10.34 4.86 15.19
C PRO A 647 -11.57 4.87 16.10
N PHE A 648 -11.89 3.74 16.75
CA PHE A 648 -13.02 3.67 17.70
C PHE A 648 -12.73 4.43 18.99
N ILE A 649 -11.48 4.41 19.48
CA ILE A 649 -11.04 5.17 20.65
C ILE A 649 -11.16 6.67 20.36
N THR A 650 -10.52 7.16 19.29
CA THR A 650 -10.57 8.58 18.90
C THR A 650 -12.00 9.04 18.69
N TYR A 651 -12.78 8.28 17.91
CA TYR A 651 -14.17 8.63 17.62
C TYR A 651 -15.03 8.69 18.88
N SER A 652 -14.95 7.66 19.74
CA SER A 652 -15.72 7.62 20.98
C SER A 652 -15.34 8.78 21.90
N LEU A 653 -14.04 9.08 22.03
CA LEU A 653 -13.58 10.22 22.81
C LEU A 653 -14.13 11.54 22.28
N LEU A 654 -14.05 11.79 20.97
CA LEU A 654 -14.57 13.02 20.36
C LEU A 654 -16.08 13.19 20.62
N VAL A 655 -16.87 12.12 20.45
CA VAL A 655 -18.33 12.17 20.69
C VAL A 655 -18.63 12.36 22.18
N ILE A 656 -17.96 11.62 23.06
CA ILE A 656 -18.12 11.77 24.53
C ILE A 656 -17.74 13.20 24.95
N SER A 657 -16.63 13.75 24.46
CA SER A 657 -16.23 15.12 24.74
C SER A 657 -17.28 16.13 24.28
N ALA A 658 -17.79 15.99 23.05
CA ALA A 658 -18.82 16.87 22.51
C ALA A 658 -20.12 16.81 23.35
N LEU A 659 -20.54 15.62 23.77
CA LEU A 659 -21.71 15.43 24.63
C LEU A 659 -21.51 15.99 26.04
N ALA A 660 -20.36 15.71 26.67
CA ALA A 660 -20.02 16.16 28.01
C ALA A 660 -19.93 17.69 28.07
N PHE A 661 -19.32 18.30 27.04
CA PHE A 661 -19.25 19.75 26.92
C PHE A 661 -20.63 20.37 26.61
N SER A 662 -21.45 19.72 25.77
CA SER A 662 -22.85 20.12 25.59
C SER A 662 -23.67 20.04 26.89
N TYR A 663 -23.34 19.11 27.80
CA TYR A 663 -24.00 19.01 29.10
C TYR A 663 -23.51 20.09 30.06
N ALA A 664 -22.19 20.22 30.23
CA ALA A 664 -21.58 21.23 31.11
C ALA A 664 -22.02 22.65 30.74
N SER A 665 -22.07 22.96 29.45
CA SER A 665 -22.52 24.26 28.94
C SER A 665 -24.01 24.53 29.20
N ARG A 666 -24.87 23.49 29.25
CA ARG A 666 -26.28 23.63 29.67
C ARG A 666 -26.42 23.81 31.19
N VAL A 667 -25.61 23.10 31.97
CA VAL A 667 -25.62 23.21 33.45
C VAL A 667 -25.11 24.57 33.90
N ALA A 668 -24.09 25.10 33.23
CA ALA A 668 -23.52 26.41 33.50
C ALA A 668 -24.36 27.59 32.96
N ASP A 669 -25.44 27.31 32.22
CA ASP A 669 -26.23 28.29 31.47
C ASP A 669 -25.38 29.13 30.48
N ILE A 670 -24.33 28.51 29.90
CA ILE A 670 -23.43 29.09 28.87
C ILE A 670 -23.37 28.19 27.61
N PRO A 671 -24.49 27.87 26.95
CA PRO A 671 -24.57 26.83 25.89
C PRO A 671 -23.85 27.25 24.60
N LEU A 672 -23.66 28.56 24.48
CA LEU A 672 -22.89 29.24 23.45
C LEU A 672 -21.41 28.81 23.44
N ALA A 673 -20.80 28.68 24.62
CA ALA A 673 -19.42 28.20 24.76
C ALA A 673 -19.31 26.73 24.29
N GLY A 674 -20.33 25.92 24.60
CA GLY A 674 -20.58 24.53 24.19
C GLY A 674 -20.38 24.25 22.69
N THR A 675 -21.06 25.08 21.90
CA THR A 675 -21.01 24.95 20.43
C THR A 675 -19.72 25.57 19.91
N ILE A 676 -19.33 26.75 20.40
CA ILE A 676 -18.09 27.42 19.98
C ILE A 676 -16.87 26.53 20.20
N ALA A 677 -16.71 25.81 21.32
CA ALA A 677 -15.51 24.98 21.50
C ALA A 677 -15.51 23.70 20.64
N ALA A 678 -16.67 23.07 20.38
CA ALA A 678 -16.74 21.96 19.42
C ALA A 678 -16.39 22.41 17.99
N LEU A 679 -16.87 23.61 17.62
CA LEU A 679 -16.56 24.26 16.36
C LEU A 679 -15.09 24.72 16.29
N SER A 680 -14.53 25.21 17.39
CA SER A 680 -13.11 25.58 17.53
C SER A 680 -12.19 24.35 17.50
N CYS A 681 -12.63 23.19 18.00
CA CYS A 681 -11.89 21.93 17.84
C CYS A 681 -11.86 21.47 16.38
N CYS A 682 -12.99 21.58 15.66
CA CYS A 682 -13.03 21.32 14.21
C CYS A 682 -12.15 22.31 13.43
N ALA A 683 -12.20 23.59 13.80
CA ALA A 683 -11.38 24.64 13.19
C ALA A 683 -9.88 24.48 13.53
N ALA A 684 -9.52 24.05 14.75
CA ALA A 684 -8.14 23.82 15.17
C ALA A 684 -7.51 22.60 14.49
N PHE A 685 -8.30 21.57 14.17
CA PHE A 685 -7.85 20.45 13.32
C PHE A 685 -7.69 20.88 11.85
N ALA A 686 -8.59 21.72 11.33
CA ALA A 686 -8.49 22.23 9.95
C ALA A 686 -7.37 23.27 9.76
N TRP A 687 -7.04 24.05 10.79
CA TRP A 687 -6.00 25.10 10.75
C TRP A 687 -4.57 24.55 10.77
N ARG A 688 -4.37 23.28 11.17
CA ARG A 688 -3.05 22.64 11.24
C ARG A 688 -2.58 21.99 9.93
N THR A 689 -3.18 22.40 8.81
CA THR A 689 -2.85 21.97 7.43
C THR A 689 -1.51 22.49 6.93
N GLY A 690 -0.87 23.44 7.61
CA GLY A 690 0.57 23.70 7.44
C GLY A 690 1.36 22.73 8.32
N GLY A 691 2.09 21.80 7.72
CA GLY A 691 2.83 20.79 8.45
C GLY A 691 3.71 21.39 9.56
N ASN A 692 3.87 20.66 10.66
CA ASN A 692 4.80 21.00 11.71
C ASN A 692 6.11 20.24 11.47
N PRO A 693 7.18 20.90 10.97
CA PRO A 693 8.46 20.23 10.69
C PRO A 693 9.11 19.64 11.94
N VAL A 694 8.70 20.05 13.14
CA VAL A 694 9.23 19.54 14.43
C VAL A 694 8.52 18.25 14.86
N ASN A 695 7.37 17.90 14.30
CA ASN A 695 6.64 16.68 14.63
C ASN A 695 6.45 15.82 13.38
N PRO A 696 7.17 14.68 13.26
CA PRO A 696 7.10 13.81 12.08
C PRO A 696 5.68 13.38 11.73
N ALA A 697 4.82 13.15 12.73
CA ALA A 697 3.43 12.77 12.52
C ALA A 697 2.60 13.86 11.82
N TRP A 698 3.09 15.11 11.80
CA TRP A 698 2.40 16.26 11.22
C TRP A 698 3.26 16.99 10.19
N SER A 699 4.29 16.36 9.62
CA SER A 699 5.12 16.93 8.55
C SER A 699 4.34 17.07 7.24
N ASN A 700 4.88 17.82 6.27
CA ASN A 700 4.29 17.95 4.93
C ASN A 700 4.19 16.60 4.20
N GLU A 701 5.15 15.70 4.44
CA GLU A 701 5.15 14.31 3.93
C GLU A 701 3.92 13.52 4.43
N ASN A 702 3.35 13.90 5.58
CA ASN A 702 2.17 13.30 6.18
C ASN A 702 0.92 14.21 6.01
N HIS A 703 0.80 14.87 4.86
CA HIS A 703 -0.39 15.67 4.49
C HIS A 703 -1.27 14.92 3.48
N VAL A 704 -2.59 14.85 3.74
CA VAL A 704 -3.57 14.11 2.90
C VAL A 704 -3.52 14.52 1.42
N SER A 705 -3.36 15.81 1.13
CA SER A 705 -3.29 16.30 -0.25
C SER A 705 -2.06 15.75 -0.98
N PHE A 706 -0.93 15.62 -0.30
CA PHE A 706 0.29 15.08 -0.90
C PHE A 706 0.13 13.59 -1.23
N TRP A 707 -0.34 12.80 -0.25
CA TRP A 707 -0.60 11.37 -0.44
C TRP A 707 -1.62 11.10 -1.55
N SER A 708 -2.73 11.85 -1.57
CA SER A 708 -3.77 11.66 -2.58
C SER A 708 -3.31 12.05 -3.99
N GLN A 709 -2.43 13.06 -4.13
CA GLN A 709 -1.82 13.40 -5.42
C GLN A 709 -0.93 12.27 -5.92
N ALA A 710 -0.01 11.77 -5.09
CA ALA A 710 0.85 10.64 -5.44
C ALA A 710 0.02 9.40 -5.82
N ASN A 711 -1.02 9.08 -5.04
CA ASN A 711 -1.89 7.93 -5.31
C ASN A 711 -2.69 8.07 -6.62
N PHE A 712 -3.35 9.22 -6.83
CA PHE A 712 -4.36 9.36 -7.89
C PHE A 712 -3.82 9.92 -9.21
N ARG A 713 -2.68 10.62 -9.21
CA ARG A 713 -1.93 10.83 -10.45
C ARG A 713 -1.43 9.49 -10.99
N GLY A 714 -1.19 8.53 -10.09
CA GLY A 714 -0.97 7.14 -10.43
C GLY A 714 0.47 6.86 -10.82
N MET A 715 0.70 5.61 -11.24
CA MET A 715 2.00 5.14 -11.73
C MET A 715 2.57 6.04 -12.83
N GLU A 716 1.70 6.59 -13.67
CA GLU A 716 2.03 7.44 -14.82
C GLU A 716 2.76 8.73 -14.43
N ALA A 717 2.60 9.20 -13.19
CA ALA A 717 3.29 10.37 -12.68
C ALA A 717 4.53 10.05 -11.85
N MET A 718 4.83 8.77 -11.64
CA MET A 718 5.99 8.35 -10.85
C MET A 718 7.28 8.49 -11.68
N PRO A 719 8.42 8.86 -11.06
CA PRO A 719 9.66 9.16 -11.79
C PRO A 719 10.11 8.06 -12.76
N GLU A 720 9.93 6.79 -12.38
CA GLU A 720 10.28 5.62 -13.19
C GLU A 720 9.05 4.77 -13.52
N GLY A 721 7.83 5.32 -13.40
CA GLY A 721 6.60 4.56 -13.59
C GLY A 721 6.45 3.93 -14.98
N TYR A 722 7.00 4.57 -16.02
CA TYR A 722 7.02 4.04 -17.38
C TYR A 722 7.79 2.70 -17.48
N VAL A 723 8.84 2.51 -16.69
CA VAL A 723 9.64 1.28 -16.65
C VAL A 723 8.78 0.08 -16.23
N MET A 724 7.82 0.28 -15.33
CA MET A 724 6.91 -0.80 -14.93
C MET A 724 6.05 -1.28 -16.11
N TYR A 725 5.64 -0.38 -17.00
CA TYR A 725 4.92 -0.74 -18.23
C TYR A 725 5.83 -1.46 -19.24
N GLU A 726 7.09 -1.05 -19.36
CA GLU A 726 8.08 -1.77 -20.20
C GLU A 726 8.31 -3.20 -19.71
N ILE A 727 8.50 -3.38 -18.39
CA ILE A 727 8.62 -4.71 -17.79
C ILE A 727 7.35 -5.53 -18.02
N ALA A 728 6.17 -4.93 -17.84
CA ALA A 728 4.88 -5.59 -18.04
C ALA A 728 4.71 -6.08 -19.48
N GLU A 729 5.11 -5.29 -20.48
CA GLU A 729 5.12 -5.69 -21.89
C GLU A 729 6.12 -6.81 -22.15
N ALA A 730 7.34 -6.74 -21.58
CA ALA A 730 8.37 -7.76 -21.77
C ALA A 730 7.98 -9.14 -21.22
N VAL A 731 7.17 -9.18 -20.16
CA VAL A 731 6.69 -10.45 -19.57
C VAL A 731 5.30 -10.88 -20.06
N ARG A 732 4.58 -10.03 -20.80
CA ARG A 732 3.23 -10.33 -21.29
C ARG A 732 3.25 -11.57 -22.18
N GLY A 733 2.37 -12.52 -21.90
CA GLY A 733 2.25 -13.76 -22.68
C GLY A 733 3.43 -14.73 -22.55
N THR A 734 4.47 -14.39 -21.78
CA THR A 734 5.56 -15.33 -21.48
C THR A 734 5.03 -16.43 -20.56
N PRO A 735 5.48 -17.69 -20.73
CA PRO A 735 4.91 -18.79 -20.00
C PRO A 735 5.41 -18.85 -18.54
N GLY A 736 4.71 -19.62 -17.71
CA GLY A 736 4.97 -19.75 -16.27
C GLY A 736 4.74 -18.47 -15.46
N ARG A 737 5.21 -18.43 -14.20
CA ARG A 737 5.00 -17.27 -13.31
C ARG A 737 6.26 -16.42 -13.14
N MET A 738 6.06 -15.21 -12.65
CA MET A 738 7.13 -14.25 -12.37
C MET A 738 7.37 -14.15 -10.86
N SER A 739 8.53 -13.65 -10.46
CA SER A 739 8.82 -13.19 -9.09
C SER A 739 9.71 -11.94 -9.14
N ASN A 740 9.89 -11.25 -8.03
CA ASN A 740 10.73 -10.07 -7.94
C ASN A 740 11.40 -9.96 -6.57
N ASP A 741 12.53 -9.26 -6.52
CA ASP A 741 13.12 -8.92 -5.23
C ASP A 741 12.35 -7.80 -4.54
N LEU A 742 12.32 -7.84 -3.21
CA LEU A 742 11.79 -6.75 -2.42
C LEU A 742 12.90 -5.71 -2.19
N HIS A 743 12.76 -4.57 -2.87
CA HIS A 743 13.73 -3.48 -2.80
C HIS A 743 13.04 -2.12 -2.68
N VAL A 744 13.56 -1.23 -1.82
CA VAL A 744 13.02 0.13 -1.61
C VAL A 744 13.01 0.97 -2.89
N GLY A 745 13.91 0.69 -3.82
CA GLY A 745 13.93 1.30 -5.15
C GLY A 745 12.67 1.02 -6.00
N ASN A 746 11.83 0.04 -5.64
CA ASN A 746 10.55 -0.15 -6.31
C ASN A 746 9.53 0.96 -5.95
N GLU A 747 9.77 1.75 -4.89
CA GLU A 747 8.98 2.95 -4.58
C GLU A 747 9.02 4.01 -5.69
N TYR A 748 10.02 3.99 -6.59
CA TYR A 748 10.05 4.85 -7.78
C TYR A 748 8.95 4.52 -8.82
N PHE A 749 8.26 3.39 -8.66
CA PHE A 749 7.04 3.04 -9.40
C PHE A 749 5.76 3.45 -8.64
N GLY A 750 5.89 4.02 -7.44
CA GLY A 750 4.79 4.44 -6.57
C GLY A 750 4.41 3.46 -5.46
N SER A 751 5.05 2.30 -5.38
CA SER A 751 4.96 1.38 -4.24
C SER A 751 6.05 0.31 -4.32
N SER A 752 6.66 -0.07 -3.21
CA SER A 752 7.54 -1.25 -3.14
C SER A 752 6.84 -2.57 -3.49
N ARG A 753 5.50 -2.61 -3.42
CA ARG A 753 4.65 -3.78 -3.73
C ARG A 753 3.99 -3.72 -5.11
N VAL A 754 4.44 -2.81 -5.96
CA VAL A 754 3.82 -2.52 -7.27
C VAL A 754 3.75 -3.72 -8.22
N PHE A 755 4.67 -4.69 -8.12
CA PHE A 755 4.64 -5.91 -8.93
C PHE A 755 3.41 -6.77 -8.66
N GLU A 756 2.72 -6.60 -7.54
CA GLU A 756 1.44 -7.26 -7.26
C GLU A 756 0.32 -6.87 -8.23
N ALA A 757 0.51 -5.79 -9.02
CA ALA A 757 -0.37 -5.40 -10.12
C ALA A 757 -0.08 -6.15 -11.43
N MET A 758 0.99 -6.96 -11.55
CA MET A 758 1.32 -7.67 -12.79
C MET A 758 0.22 -8.60 -13.33
N PRO A 759 -0.55 -9.33 -12.48
CA PRO A 759 -1.70 -10.09 -12.96
C PRO A 759 -2.82 -9.22 -13.56
N PHE A 760 -2.83 -7.91 -13.28
CA PHE A 760 -3.74 -6.95 -13.89
C PHE A 760 -3.10 -6.27 -15.12
N LEU A 761 -1.82 -5.90 -15.05
CA LEU A 761 -1.13 -5.18 -16.12
C LEU A 761 -0.79 -6.09 -17.31
N ALA A 762 -0.27 -7.28 -17.04
CA ALA A 762 0.35 -8.18 -18.02
C ALA A 762 -0.35 -9.55 -18.16
N ASP A 763 -1.43 -9.80 -17.40
CA ASP A 763 -1.99 -11.14 -17.16
C ASP A 763 -0.91 -12.16 -16.72
N LYS A 764 0.15 -11.66 -16.07
CA LYS A 764 1.29 -12.46 -15.64
C LYS A 764 1.09 -12.89 -14.19
N PRO A 765 0.93 -14.20 -13.88
CA PRO A 765 0.92 -14.65 -12.50
C PRO A 765 2.28 -14.40 -11.86
N ILE A 766 2.27 -14.01 -10.59
CA ILE A 766 3.47 -13.80 -9.78
C ILE A 766 3.46 -14.71 -8.56
N LEU A 767 4.64 -14.93 -7.96
CA LEU A 767 4.77 -15.72 -6.75
C LEU A 767 4.26 -14.96 -5.52
N GLU A 768 4.62 -13.69 -5.41
CA GLU A 768 4.23 -12.76 -4.35
C GLU A 768 2.77 -12.30 -4.50
N GLY A 769 2.23 -11.58 -3.51
CA GLY A 769 0.87 -11.07 -3.63
C GLY A 769 0.33 -10.31 -2.42
N GLY A 770 -0.91 -9.87 -2.54
CA GLY A 770 -1.69 -9.29 -1.46
C GLY A 770 -2.47 -10.34 -0.66
N ILE A 771 -3.11 -9.91 0.43
CA ILE A 771 -4.04 -10.74 1.25
C ILE A 771 -3.41 -12.06 1.75
N VAL A 772 -2.29 -11.93 2.47
CA VAL A 772 -1.51 -13.05 3.02
C VAL A 772 -2.35 -14.12 3.71
N ASN A 773 -3.32 -13.71 4.55
CA ASN A 773 -4.16 -14.63 5.32
C ASN A 773 -5.00 -15.59 4.45
N SER A 774 -5.16 -15.31 3.16
CA SER A 774 -6.00 -16.11 2.25
C SER A 774 -5.25 -17.22 1.50
N ALA A 775 -3.93 -17.34 1.62
CA ALA A 775 -3.15 -18.23 0.77
C ALA A 775 -2.13 -19.05 1.54
N LEU A 776 -2.29 -20.38 1.53
CA LEU A 776 -1.30 -21.30 2.08
C LEU A 776 0.05 -21.16 1.38
N GLY A 777 0.04 -20.96 0.06
CA GLY A 777 1.23 -20.70 -0.75
C GLY A 777 2.01 -19.44 -0.35
N SER A 778 1.43 -18.54 0.45
CA SER A 778 2.17 -17.42 1.02
C SER A 778 3.31 -17.88 1.95
N LEU A 779 3.16 -19.02 2.64
CA LEU A 779 4.16 -19.52 3.58
C LEU A 779 5.50 -19.75 2.90
N THR A 780 5.48 -20.47 1.78
CA THR A 780 6.68 -20.79 1.00
C THR A 780 7.12 -19.62 0.13
N ALA A 781 6.20 -18.83 -0.43
CA ALA A 781 6.55 -17.62 -1.17
C ALA A 781 7.31 -16.59 -0.31
N TYR A 782 6.90 -16.36 0.95
CA TYR A 782 7.63 -15.48 1.87
C TYR A 782 8.99 -16.04 2.27
N ALA A 783 9.09 -17.36 2.45
CA ALA A 783 10.37 -18.00 2.72
C ALA A 783 11.35 -17.79 1.56
N VAL A 784 10.92 -18.03 0.31
CA VAL A 784 11.73 -17.80 -0.90
C VAL A 784 12.07 -16.33 -1.08
N GLN A 785 11.11 -15.41 -0.87
CA GLN A 785 11.38 -13.98 -1.00
C GLN A 785 12.55 -13.53 -0.11
N GLY A 786 12.69 -14.10 1.10
CA GLY A 786 13.85 -13.84 1.97
C GLY A 786 15.16 -14.47 1.51
N GLU A 787 15.11 -15.54 0.74
CA GLU A 787 16.30 -16.15 0.13
C GLU A 787 16.79 -15.35 -1.09
N VAL A 788 15.89 -14.68 -1.82
CA VAL A 788 16.19 -13.96 -3.09
C VAL A 788 16.02 -12.44 -3.02
N SER A 789 15.95 -11.86 -1.82
CA SER A 789 15.87 -10.39 -1.61
C SER A 789 16.82 -9.93 -0.51
N ASP A 790 17.31 -8.69 -0.61
CA ASP A 790 18.11 -8.06 0.46
C ASP A 790 17.27 -7.67 1.69
N SER A 791 15.96 -7.56 1.51
CA SER A 791 14.99 -7.23 2.55
C SER A 791 13.81 -8.17 2.45
N THR A 792 13.19 -8.47 3.58
CA THR A 792 11.97 -9.27 3.64
C THR A 792 10.77 -8.38 3.95
N ALA A 793 9.63 -8.65 3.33
CA ALA A 793 8.38 -8.02 3.71
C ALA A 793 7.93 -8.59 5.06
N GLY A 794 6.90 -7.99 5.67
CA GLY A 794 6.24 -8.63 6.81
C GLY A 794 5.77 -10.02 6.41
N PHE A 795 6.12 -11.04 7.18
CA PHE A 795 5.85 -12.46 6.90
C PHE A 795 4.85 -13.07 7.92
N PRO A 796 4.20 -14.20 7.59
CA PRO A 796 3.38 -14.97 8.52
C PRO A 796 4.11 -15.36 9.81
N LEU A 797 3.40 -15.47 10.94
CA LEU A 797 4.04 -15.70 12.25
C LEU A 797 4.88 -16.98 12.33
N ILE A 798 4.45 -18.04 11.66
CA ILE A 798 5.14 -19.33 11.65
C ILE A 798 6.32 -19.39 10.67
N VAL A 799 6.42 -18.41 9.77
CA VAL A 799 7.54 -18.32 8.82
C VAL A 799 8.76 -17.77 9.54
N LYS A 800 9.87 -18.49 9.47
CA LYS A 800 11.18 -18.06 9.91
C LYS A 800 11.82 -17.36 8.72
N PRO A 801 11.88 -16.01 8.69
CA PRO A 801 12.44 -15.30 7.54
C PRO A 801 13.89 -15.72 7.34
N ARG A 802 14.21 -16.14 6.12
CA ARG A 802 15.59 -16.48 5.75
C ARG A 802 16.38 -15.22 5.44
N SER A 803 17.67 -15.27 5.74
CA SER A 803 18.63 -14.32 5.20
C SER A 803 18.88 -14.64 3.73
N PHE A 804 19.28 -13.64 2.96
CA PHE A 804 19.68 -13.79 1.56
C PHE A 804 20.58 -15.03 1.35
N ALA A 805 20.06 -16.01 0.61
CA ALA A 805 20.61 -17.35 0.40
C ALA A 805 20.28 -17.83 -1.03
N PRO A 806 20.90 -17.23 -2.05
CA PRO A 806 20.51 -17.42 -3.44
C PRO A 806 20.66 -18.88 -3.92
N GLU A 807 21.63 -19.63 -3.42
CA GLU A 807 21.82 -21.06 -3.76
C GLU A 807 20.56 -21.90 -3.48
N SER A 808 19.85 -21.60 -2.38
CA SER A 808 18.56 -22.24 -2.04
C SER A 808 17.41 -21.58 -2.79
N GLY A 809 17.36 -20.25 -2.76
CA GLY A 809 16.26 -19.46 -3.32
C GLY A 809 16.04 -19.69 -4.81
N LEU A 810 17.11 -19.75 -5.61
CA LEU A 810 17.02 -19.97 -7.05
C LEU A 810 16.44 -21.35 -7.38
N ARG A 811 16.77 -22.39 -6.59
CA ARG A 811 16.23 -23.76 -6.75
C ARG A 811 14.76 -23.85 -6.31
N HIS A 812 14.39 -23.12 -5.26
CA HIS A 812 13.00 -23.02 -4.86
C HIS A 812 12.15 -22.29 -5.90
N LEU A 813 12.66 -21.20 -6.51
CA LEU A 813 11.97 -20.51 -7.60
C LEU A 813 11.69 -21.46 -8.78
N GLU A 814 12.65 -22.30 -9.15
CA GLU A 814 12.47 -23.34 -10.18
C GLU A 814 11.38 -24.36 -9.82
N PHE A 815 11.39 -24.92 -8.60
CA PHE A 815 10.33 -25.82 -8.13
C PHE A 815 8.97 -25.10 -8.22
N MET A 816 8.92 -23.88 -7.72
CA MET A 816 7.73 -23.05 -7.73
C MET A 816 7.40 -22.51 -9.12
N ASN A 817 7.89 -23.12 -10.21
CA ASN A 817 7.58 -22.81 -11.60
C ASN A 817 7.66 -21.30 -11.94
N VAL A 818 8.62 -20.62 -11.30
CA VAL A 818 9.01 -19.24 -11.61
C VAL A 818 9.93 -19.28 -12.81
N ARG A 819 9.55 -18.51 -13.83
CA ARG A 819 10.19 -18.47 -15.13
C ARG A 819 10.87 -17.15 -15.42
N GLN A 820 10.37 -16.08 -14.83
CA GLN A 820 10.92 -14.75 -14.95
C GLN A 820 11.15 -14.16 -13.57
N PHE A 821 12.27 -13.48 -13.39
CA PHE A 821 12.57 -12.78 -12.15
C PHE A 821 13.02 -11.36 -12.44
N VAL A 822 12.45 -10.37 -11.77
CA VAL A 822 12.92 -8.98 -11.87
C VAL A 822 13.72 -8.63 -10.62
N ALA A 823 15.01 -8.34 -10.83
CA ALA A 823 15.92 -7.97 -9.77
C ALA A 823 16.29 -6.48 -9.83
N ARG A 824 16.16 -5.80 -8.69
CA ARG A 824 16.56 -4.41 -8.51
C ARG A 824 17.83 -4.24 -7.67
N SER A 825 18.05 -5.12 -6.69
CA SER A 825 19.28 -5.17 -5.91
C SER A 825 20.46 -5.65 -6.76
N ARG A 826 21.62 -5.00 -6.58
CA ARG A 826 22.87 -5.45 -7.22
C ARG A 826 23.28 -6.84 -6.75
N ARG A 827 23.12 -7.15 -5.47
CA ARG A 827 23.49 -8.46 -4.90
C ARG A 827 22.61 -9.57 -5.47
N VAL A 828 21.32 -9.30 -5.63
CA VAL A 828 20.39 -10.23 -6.29
C VAL A 828 20.76 -10.38 -7.76
N GLN A 829 21.01 -9.28 -8.49
CA GLN A 829 21.45 -9.33 -9.89
C GLN A 829 22.72 -10.17 -10.06
N GLU A 830 23.74 -9.99 -9.21
CA GLU A 830 24.98 -10.79 -9.23
C GLU A 830 24.70 -12.27 -8.99
N ALA A 831 23.81 -12.61 -8.05
CA ALA A 831 23.44 -13.99 -7.79
C ALA A 831 22.80 -14.67 -9.01
N PHE A 832 21.87 -13.98 -9.70
CA PHE A 832 21.25 -14.50 -10.92
C PHE A 832 22.23 -14.56 -12.10
N MET A 833 23.17 -13.60 -12.23
CA MET A 833 24.18 -13.63 -13.29
C MET A 833 25.21 -14.75 -13.13
N ASN A 834 25.43 -15.22 -11.90
CA ASN A 834 26.41 -16.27 -11.59
C ASN A 834 25.81 -17.68 -11.56
N ASP A 835 24.50 -17.84 -11.77
CA ASP A 835 23.81 -19.11 -11.69
C ASP A 835 23.45 -19.66 -13.08
N GLU A 836 23.87 -20.89 -13.38
CA GLU A 836 23.64 -21.53 -14.68
C GLU A 836 22.15 -21.80 -14.99
N GLY A 837 21.27 -21.74 -13.99
CA GLY A 837 19.82 -21.91 -14.13
C GLY A 837 19.08 -20.68 -14.64
N TRP A 838 19.77 -19.53 -14.75
CA TRP A 838 19.16 -18.24 -15.08
C TRP A 838 20.01 -17.46 -16.08
N GLN A 839 19.34 -16.74 -16.98
CA GLN A 839 19.99 -15.87 -17.97
C GLN A 839 19.40 -14.47 -17.94
N LEU A 840 20.25 -13.47 -18.13
CA LEU A 840 19.80 -12.09 -18.31
C LEU A 840 19.07 -11.96 -19.65
N LYS A 841 17.81 -11.54 -19.59
CA LYS A 841 16.96 -11.36 -20.77
C LYS A 841 16.90 -9.91 -21.22
N ASP A 842 16.74 -8.99 -20.28
CA ASP A 842 16.55 -7.56 -20.58
C ASP A 842 16.92 -6.66 -19.39
N GLU A 843 17.10 -5.37 -19.66
CA GLU A 843 17.45 -4.35 -18.68
C GLU A 843 16.60 -3.09 -18.86
N PHE A 844 16.14 -2.50 -17.75
CA PHE A 844 15.24 -1.35 -17.76
C PHE A 844 15.70 -0.22 -16.84
N GLY A 845 15.23 0.99 -17.10
CA GLY A 845 15.53 2.18 -16.30
C GLY A 845 17.04 2.50 -16.22
N GLY A 846 17.77 2.26 -17.31
CA GLY A 846 19.22 2.42 -17.38
C GLY A 846 20.00 1.33 -16.62
N GLY A 847 19.56 0.07 -16.72
CA GLY A 847 20.21 -1.06 -16.05
C GLY A 847 19.89 -1.21 -14.56
N LYS A 848 18.96 -0.40 -14.04
CA LYS A 848 18.55 -0.43 -12.62
C LYS A 848 17.73 -1.68 -12.31
N TRP A 849 16.80 -2.05 -13.18
CA TRP A 849 16.03 -3.28 -13.08
C TRP A 849 16.49 -4.25 -14.16
N LYS A 850 16.73 -5.50 -13.79
CA LYS A 850 17.14 -6.55 -14.71
C LYS A 850 16.11 -7.68 -14.70
N LEU A 851 15.70 -8.10 -15.89
CA LEU A 851 14.80 -9.23 -16.09
C LEU A 851 15.64 -10.46 -16.40
N PHE A 852 15.53 -11.47 -15.54
CA PHE A 852 16.13 -12.78 -15.71
C PHE A 852 15.09 -13.79 -16.16
N GLU A 853 15.50 -14.76 -16.96
CA GLU A 853 14.67 -15.88 -17.42
C GLU A 853 15.33 -17.21 -17.04
N SER A 854 14.54 -18.16 -16.55
CA SER A 854 15.03 -19.51 -16.23
C SER A 854 15.41 -20.27 -17.50
N THR A 855 16.44 -21.11 -17.41
CA THR A 855 16.94 -21.94 -18.53
C THR A 855 16.18 -23.26 -18.71
N ILE A 856 15.30 -23.66 -17.78
CA ILE A 856 14.47 -24.86 -17.91
C ILE A 856 13.61 -24.73 -19.19
N GLU A 857 13.47 -25.73 -20.07
CA GLU A 857 12.77 -25.48 -21.35
C GLU A 857 11.24 -25.38 -21.19
N SER A 858 10.66 -26.25 -20.36
CA SER A 858 9.21 -26.31 -20.17
C SER A 858 8.72 -25.36 -19.08
N ALA A 859 7.56 -24.75 -19.34
CA ALA A 859 6.82 -23.95 -18.36
C ALA A 859 5.56 -24.65 -17.84
N SER A 860 5.40 -25.94 -18.14
CA SER A 860 4.24 -26.70 -17.70
C SER A 860 4.12 -26.65 -16.17
N PRO A 861 2.93 -26.31 -15.62
CA PRO A 861 2.70 -26.38 -14.18
C PRO A 861 2.52 -27.82 -13.68
N VAL A 862 2.54 -28.82 -14.56
CA VAL A 862 2.33 -30.23 -14.22
C VAL A 862 3.59 -31.03 -14.53
N ARG A 863 4.12 -31.71 -13.51
CA ARG A 863 5.31 -32.55 -13.62
C ARG A 863 5.05 -33.93 -13.05
N ILE A 864 5.53 -34.95 -13.75
CA ILE A 864 5.43 -36.36 -13.41
C ILE A 864 6.70 -36.74 -12.67
N TRP A 865 6.60 -37.11 -11.39
CA TRP A 865 7.79 -37.46 -10.61
C TRP A 865 8.31 -38.84 -11.02
N ASN A 866 9.62 -38.98 -11.17
CA ASN A 866 10.24 -40.22 -11.68
C ASN A 866 10.25 -41.35 -10.65
N THR A 867 9.97 -41.05 -9.37
CA THR A 867 9.98 -42.01 -8.27
C THR A 867 8.70 -41.93 -7.46
N GLU A 868 8.38 -43.01 -6.74
CA GLU A 868 7.33 -42.97 -5.72
C GLU A 868 7.66 -41.92 -4.65
N LEU A 869 6.64 -41.17 -4.23
CA LEU A 869 6.80 -40.16 -3.18
C LEU A 869 6.53 -40.77 -1.80
N PRO A 870 7.36 -40.45 -0.79
CA PRO A 870 7.10 -40.90 0.56
C PRO A 870 5.84 -40.23 1.13
N VAL A 871 5.07 -41.02 1.88
CA VAL A 871 3.80 -40.60 2.50
C VAL A 871 3.97 -40.60 4.01
N TYR A 872 3.70 -39.48 4.66
CA TYR A 872 3.84 -39.31 6.11
C TYR A 872 2.55 -38.82 6.76
N ARG A 873 2.32 -39.23 8.00
CA ARG A 873 1.36 -38.57 8.88
C ARG A 873 1.94 -37.25 9.37
N SER A 874 1.13 -36.20 9.32
CA SER A 874 1.50 -34.86 9.78
C SER A 874 0.73 -34.49 11.04
N GLU A 875 1.43 -33.92 12.03
CA GLU A 875 0.80 -33.34 13.21
C GLU A 875 0.27 -31.94 12.93
N ASN A 876 1.01 -31.17 12.12
CA ASN A 876 0.62 -29.84 11.69
C ASN A 876 1.14 -29.56 10.27
N LEU A 877 0.24 -29.66 9.29
CA LEU A 877 0.58 -29.50 7.87
C LEU A 877 1.37 -28.22 7.56
N GLN A 878 1.04 -27.09 8.17
CA GLN A 878 1.70 -25.82 7.88
C GLN A 878 3.12 -25.77 8.46
N ALA A 879 3.30 -26.30 9.66
CA ALA A 879 4.61 -26.37 10.31
C ALA A 879 5.52 -27.38 9.61
N ASP A 880 5.01 -28.60 9.37
CA ASP A 880 5.75 -29.67 8.71
C ASP A 880 6.14 -29.29 7.27
N LEU A 881 5.24 -28.59 6.57
CA LEU A 881 5.55 -27.98 5.28
C LEU A 881 6.79 -27.07 5.37
N LEU A 882 6.80 -26.15 6.33
CA LEU A 882 7.89 -25.18 6.48
C LEU A 882 9.20 -25.85 6.89
N GLU A 883 9.16 -26.83 7.80
CA GLU A 883 10.36 -27.58 8.17
C GLU A 883 10.94 -28.35 6.98
N TRP A 884 10.10 -28.96 6.13
CA TRP A 884 10.56 -29.51 4.85
C TRP A 884 11.14 -28.44 3.92
N PHE A 885 10.47 -27.29 3.82
CA PHE A 885 10.89 -26.21 2.93
C PHE A 885 12.23 -25.58 3.33
N TYR A 886 12.55 -25.58 4.62
CA TYR A 886 13.83 -25.10 5.10
C TYR A 886 14.96 -26.10 4.82
N GLU A 887 14.68 -27.39 4.76
CA GLU A 887 15.70 -28.39 4.45
C GLU A 887 15.89 -28.54 2.93
N ILE A 888 16.68 -27.64 2.33
CA ILE A 888 16.94 -27.63 0.88
C ILE A 888 17.48 -28.97 0.35
N GLY A 889 18.20 -29.73 1.19
CA GLY A 889 18.66 -31.09 0.86
C GLY A 889 17.52 -32.09 0.60
N ALA A 890 16.31 -31.82 1.10
CA ALA A 890 15.12 -32.66 0.92
C ALA A 890 14.30 -32.29 -0.33
N VAL A 891 14.65 -31.21 -1.04
CA VAL A 891 13.85 -30.66 -2.14
C VAL A 891 13.65 -31.63 -3.31
N LYS A 892 14.60 -32.56 -3.53
CA LYS A 892 14.52 -33.63 -4.54
C LYS A 892 13.51 -34.73 -4.19
N THR A 893 13.00 -34.76 -2.96
CA THR A 893 12.09 -35.78 -2.45
C THR A 893 10.86 -35.11 -1.82
N PRO A 894 9.93 -34.59 -2.65
CA PRO A 894 8.68 -34.04 -2.15
C PRO A 894 7.88 -35.13 -1.42
N ALA A 895 7.22 -34.72 -0.34
CA ALA A 895 6.54 -35.62 0.59
C ALA A 895 5.03 -35.36 0.58
N ILE A 896 4.25 -36.43 0.53
CA ILE A 896 2.80 -36.37 0.72
C ILE A 896 2.53 -36.34 2.21
N LEU A 897 1.93 -35.27 2.71
CA LEU A 897 1.58 -35.12 4.12
C LEU A 897 0.08 -35.32 4.31
N LEU A 898 -0.28 -36.28 5.16
CA LEU A 898 -1.67 -36.64 5.45
C LEU A 898 -2.10 -36.09 6.81
N SER A 899 -3.24 -35.42 6.86
CA SER A 899 -3.90 -35.08 8.13
C SER A 899 -4.57 -36.31 8.75
N ASP A 900 -5.03 -36.16 9.99
CA ASP A 900 -5.86 -37.15 10.65
C ASP A 900 -7.15 -37.43 9.86
N GLY A 901 -7.36 -38.70 9.51
CA GLY A 901 -8.53 -39.15 8.75
C GLY A 901 -8.35 -39.10 7.22
N ASP A 902 -7.26 -38.53 6.70
CA ASP A 902 -6.95 -38.62 5.27
C ASP A 902 -6.53 -40.05 4.91
N GLU A 903 -7.10 -40.58 3.83
CA GLU A 903 -6.69 -41.89 3.29
C GLU A 903 -5.48 -41.70 2.35
N PRO A 904 -4.50 -42.60 2.38
CA PRO A 904 -3.30 -42.51 1.56
C PRO A 904 -3.57 -42.83 0.08
N PRO A 905 -2.60 -42.55 -0.81
CA PRO A 905 -2.59 -43.12 -2.15
C PRO A 905 -2.70 -44.65 -2.12
N PRO A 906 -3.40 -45.28 -3.09
CA PRO A 906 -3.49 -46.74 -3.14
C PRO A 906 -2.11 -47.38 -3.23
N GLY A 907 -1.85 -48.39 -2.39
CA GLY A 907 -0.60 -49.16 -2.43
C GLY A 907 0.61 -48.52 -1.76
N THR A 908 0.50 -47.33 -1.15
CA THR A 908 1.63 -46.68 -0.46
C THR A 908 1.70 -47.02 1.02
N GLU A 909 2.92 -47.25 1.51
CA GLU A 909 3.21 -47.36 2.95
C GLU A 909 3.15 -45.98 3.62
N VAL A 910 2.37 -45.87 4.70
CA VAL A 910 2.23 -44.63 5.47
C VAL A 910 3.20 -44.64 6.64
N LYS A 911 4.14 -43.71 6.63
CA LYS A 911 5.17 -43.53 7.64
C LYS A 911 4.71 -42.59 8.75
N THR A 912 5.31 -42.71 9.93
CA THR A 912 4.97 -41.88 11.10
C THR A 912 5.56 -40.48 10.99
N HIS A 913 5.11 -39.57 11.86
CA HIS A 913 5.65 -38.23 11.93
C HIS A 913 7.13 -38.23 12.39
N GLU A 914 7.54 -39.15 13.27
CA GLU A 914 8.95 -39.28 13.67
C GLU A 914 9.86 -39.68 12.50
N GLU A 915 9.35 -40.51 11.59
CA GLU A 915 10.08 -40.88 10.37
C GLU A 915 10.21 -39.72 9.38
N PHE A 916 9.23 -38.80 9.36
CA PHE A 916 9.33 -37.56 8.61
C PHE A 916 10.45 -36.67 9.17
N VAL A 917 10.48 -36.47 10.49
CA VAL A 917 11.54 -35.71 11.17
C VAL A 917 12.92 -36.34 10.95
N ALA A 918 13.01 -37.67 10.99
CA ALA A 918 14.26 -38.39 10.72
C ALA A 918 14.74 -38.20 9.28
N MET A 919 13.83 -38.16 8.30
CA MET A 919 14.14 -37.87 6.91
C MET A 919 14.70 -36.45 6.75
N LEU A 920 14.09 -35.44 7.38
CA LEU A 920 14.59 -34.07 7.36
C LEU A 920 15.97 -33.96 8.02
N ALA A 921 16.18 -34.62 9.16
CA ALA A 921 17.46 -34.64 9.84
C ALA A 921 18.57 -35.29 8.98
N ALA A 922 18.24 -36.30 8.18
CA ALA A 922 19.18 -36.93 7.25
C ALA A 922 19.49 -36.05 6.02
N ALA A 923 18.56 -35.18 5.63
CA ALA A 923 18.76 -34.20 4.57
C ALA A 923 19.53 -32.95 5.03
N HIS A 924 19.58 -32.71 6.34
CA HIS A 924 20.17 -31.52 6.92
C HIS A 924 21.66 -31.36 6.59
N GLY A 925 22.04 -30.16 6.15
CA GLY A 925 23.42 -29.84 5.77
C GLY A 925 23.86 -30.35 4.40
N ASN A 926 23.00 -31.06 3.66
CA ASN A 926 23.25 -31.36 2.26
C ASN A 926 23.22 -30.07 1.43
N ALA A 927 24.11 -30.00 0.43
CA ALA A 927 24.17 -28.84 -0.47
C ALA A 927 22.88 -28.70 -1.28
N ALA A 928 22.55 -27.46 -1.66
CA ALA A 928 21.46 -27.19 -2.59
C ALA A 928 21.72 -27.91 -3.93
N PRO A 929 20.69 -28.43 -4.61
CA PRO A 929 20.87 -29.01 -5.94
C PRO A 929 21.46 -28.01 -6.95
N ALA A 930 22.16 -28.54 -7.95
CA ALA A 930 22.63 -27.75 -9.08
C ALA A 930 21.47 -27.33 -10.01
N ALA A 931 21.75 -26.43 -10.95
CA ALA A 931 20.81 -26.07 -12.02
C ALA A 931 20.34 -27.29 -12.82
N GLY A 932 19.08 -27.27 -13.25
CA GLY A 932 18.47 -28.38 -14.00
C GLY A 932 18.07 -29.59 -13.16
N TRP A 933 18.26 -29.58 -11.84
CA TRP A 933 17.92 -30.70 -10.96
C TRP A 933 16.46 -31.19 -11.09
N LEU A 934 15.54 -30.29 -11.41
CA LEU A 934 14.12 -30.60 -11.50
C LEU A 934 13.82 -31.57 -12.66
N ASP A 935 14.56 -31.46 -13.77
CA ASP A 935 14.45 -32.35 -14.93
C ASP A 935 15.13 -33.72 -14.68
N GLU A 936 16.06 -33.80 -13.72
CA GLU A 936 16.65 -35.08 -13.29
C GLU A 936 15.63 -35.97 -12.57
N VAL A 937 14.76 -35.36 -11.76
CA VAL A 937 13.85 -36.07 -10.85
C VAL A 937 12.40 -36.12 -11.34
N SER A 938 12.07 -35.39 -12.41
CA SER A 938 10.71 -35.35 -12.95
C SER A 938 10.67 -35.03 -14.44
N ARG A 939 9.57 -35.42 -15.10
CA ARG A 939 9.27 -35.13 -16.51
C ARG A 939 8.11 -34.16 -16.63
N THR A 940 8.07 -33.35 -17.67
CA THR A 940 7.01 -32.36 -17.89
C THR A 940 5.81 -32.97 -18.59
N CYS A 941 4.61 -32.47 -18.27
CA CYS A 941 3.38 -32.77 -19.00
C CYS A 941 3.02 -31.54 -19.84
N GLU A 942 3.47 -31.48 -21.10
CA GLU A 942 3.38 -30.28 -21.94
C GLU A 942 1.94 -29.86 -22.30
N GLU A 943 0.99 -30.79 -22.28
CA GLU A 943 -0.42 -30.52 -22.64
C GLU A 943 -1.23 -29.86 -21.50
N ALA A 944 -0.55 -29.32 -20.48
CA ALA A 944 -1.20 -28.66 -19.36
C ALA A 944 -1.65 -27.23 -19.69
N VAL A 945 -2.95 -26.99 -19.63
CA VAL A 945 -3.60 -25.70 -19.87
C VAL A 945 -4.19 -25.17 -18.57
N VAL A 946 -3.83 -23.94 -18.22
CA VAL A 946 -4.42 -23.19 -17.10
C VAL A 946 -5.48 -22.23 -17.65
N SER A 947 -6.71 -22.34 -17.16
CA SER A 947 -7.82 -21.45 -17.54
C SER A 947 -7.85 -20.18 -16.68
N ASP A 948 -8.60 -19.17 -17.12
CA ASP A 948 -8.78 -17.91 -16.37
C ASP A 948 -9.37 -18.10 -14.98
N ASP A 949 -10.24 -19.11 -14.79
CA ASP A 949 -10.78 -19.44 -13.46
C ASP A 949 -9.82 -20.29 -12.60
N GLY A 950 -8.59 -20.47 -13.11
CA GLY A 950 -7.47 -21.20 -12.55
C GLY A 950 -7.68 -22.71 -12.48
N SER A 951 -8.64 -23.27 -13.24
CA SER A 951 -8.68 -24.71 -13.50
C SER A 951 -7.50 -25.14 -14.37
N ILE A 952 -6.97 -26.34 -14.09
CA ILE A 952 -5.85 -26.93 -14.83
C ILE A 952 -6.35 -28.20 -15.49
N ARG A 953 -6.16 -28.28 -16.81
CA ARG A 953 -6.45 -29.48 -17.60
C ARG A 953 -5.18 -29.98 -18.25
N PHE A 954 -4.96 -31.28 -18.23
CA PHE A 954 -3.83 -31.89 -18.91
C PHE A 954 -4.18 -33.30 -19.38
N VAL A 955 -3.45 -33.75 -20.40
CA VAL A 955 -3.53 -35.11 -20.93
C VAL A 955 -2.24 -35.85 -20.58
N THR A 956 -2.36 -37.10 -20.16
CA THR A 956 -1.23 -37.93 -19.76
C THR A 956 -1.42 -39.38 -20.14
N ASP A 957 -0.31 -40.02 -20.55
CA ASP A 957 -0.23 -41.47 -20.77
C ASP A 957 0.29 -42.21 -19.52
N SER A 958 0.79 -41.46 -18.53
CA SER A 958 1.39 -41.97 -17.28
C SER A 958 0.32 -42.23 -16.21
N ILE A 959 -0.68 -43.06 -16.51
CA ILE A 959 -1.75 -43.41 -15.57
C ILE A 959 -1.18 -44.10 -14.33
N GLY A 960 -1.61 -43.66 -13.14
CA GLY A 960 -1.14 -44.17 -11.85
C GLY A 960 0.19 -43.58 -11.36
N GLU A 961 0.90 -42.79 -12.16
CA GLU A 961 2.14 -42.11 -11.74
C GLU A 961 1.84 -40.78 -11.01
N PRO A 962 2.74 -40.32 -10.12
CA PRO A 962 2.55 -39.09 -9.34
C PRO A 962 2.66 -37.82 -10.20
N HIS A 963 1.53 -37.14 -10.42
CA HIS A 963 1.47 -35.86 -11.14
C HIS A 963 1.41 -34.69 -10.15
N LEU A 964 2.55 -34.06 -9.92
CA LEU A 964 2.67 -32.86 -9.09
C LEU A 964 2.24 -31.65 -9.90
N ILE A 965 1.34 -30.84 -9.32
CA ILE A 965 0.79 -29.64 -9.95
C ILE A 965 1.23 -28.45 -9.11
N ALA A 966 1.98 -27.52 -9.71
CA ALA A 966 2.56 -26.35 -9.05
C ALA A 966 1.51 -25.27 -8.71
N VAL A 967 0.47 -25.65 -7.97
CA VAL A 967 -0.65 -24.82 -7.53
C VAL A 967 -0.86 -25.03 -6.04
N SER A 968 -1.11 -23.94 -5.30
CA SER A 968 -1.30 -24.02 -3.85
C SER A 968 -2.47 -24.92 -3.48
N TYR A 969 -2.29 -25.73 -2.44
CA TYR A 969 -3.35 -26.59 -1.93
C TYR A 969 -4.46 -25.81 -1.22
N PHE A 970 -5.70 -26.21 -1.52
CA PHE A 970 -6.88 -25.79 -0.78
C PHE A 970 -7.97 -26.88 -0.77
N PRO A 971 -8.67 -27.11 0.35
CA PRO A 971 -9.61 -28.24 0.49
C PRO A 971 -10.81 -28.27 -0.46
N ASP A 972 -11.19 -27.12 -1.03
CA ASP A 972 -12.33 -27.04 -1.97
C ASP A 972 -11.91 -27.37 -3.42
N LEU A 973 -10.63 -27.64 -3.69
CA LEU A 973 -10.18 -28.14 -4.98
C LEU A 973 -10.72 -29.56 -5.23
N ARG A 974 -11.06 -29.85 -6.47
CA ARG A 974 -11.63 -31.11 -6.94
C ARG A 974 -10.89 -31.56 -8.19
N VAL A 975 -10.93 -32.86 -8.45
CA VAL A 975 -10.31 -33.47 -9.61
C VAL A 975 -11.31 -34.34 -10.39
N ARG A 976 -11.16 -34.38 -11.71
CA ARG A 976 -11.71 -35.40 -12.62
C ARG A 976 -10.55 -36.12 -13.28
N GLY A 977 -10.71 -37.41 -13.58
CA GLY A 977 -9.63 -38.23 -14.12
C GLY A 977 -8.63 -38.74 -13.08
N ALA A 978 -8.87 -38.50 -11.79
CA ALA A 978 -8.17 -39.09 -10.66
C ALA A 978 -9.16 -39.25 -9.48
N ASP A 979 -8.83 -40.11 -8.51
CA ASP A 979 -9.74 -40.38 -7.38
C ASP A 979 -9.79 -39.23 -6.36
N ARG A 980 -8.64 -38.61 -6.09
CA ARG A 980 -8.53 -37.48 -5.15
C ARG A 980 -7.27 -36.64 -5.38
N ILE A 981 -7.22 -35.52 -4.66
CA ILE A 981 -6.08 -34.62 -4.58
C ILE A 981 -5.41 -34.83 -3.22
N TYR A 982 -4.08 -34.93 -3.22
CA TYR A 982 -3.28 -35.01 -2.01
C TYR A 982 -2.46 -33.73 -1.81
N PHE A 983 -2.22 -33.38 -0.55
CA PHE A 983 -1.30 -32.31 -0.19
C PHE A 983 0.14 -32.82 -0.28
N VAL A 984 0.99 -32.10 -1.03
CA VAL A 984 2.41 -32.43 -1.21
C VAL A 984 3.27 -31.20 -0.92
N THR A 985 4.45 -31.38 -0.34
CA THR A 985 5.43 -30.27 -0.22
C THR A 985 5.85 -29.77 -1.61
N PRO A 986 6.00 -28.45 -1.86
CA PRO A 986 6.02 -27.30 -0.94
C PRO A 986 4.64 -26.66 -0.65
N GLY A 987 3.57 -27.44 -0.53
CA GLY A 987 2.22 -26.94 -0.26
C GLY A 987 1.36 -26.91 -1.52
N TYR A 988 1.67 -27.84 -2.43
CA TYR A 988 1.08 -28.02 -3.74
C TYR A 988 0.14 -29.22 -3.78
N LEU A 989 -0.36 -29.51 -4.98
CA LEU A 989 -1.26 -30.64 -5.24
C LEU A 989 -0.47 -31.78 -5.86
N ILE A 990 -0.85 -33.00 -5.51
CA ILE A 990 -0.49 -34.17 -6.30
C ILE A 990 -1.71 -35.04 -6.56
N VAL A 991 -1.78 -35.59 -7.77
CA VAL A 991 -2.84 -36.50 -8.20
C VAL A 991 -2.22 -37.75 -8.83
N PHE A 992 -2.95 -38.86 -8.74
CA PHE A 992 -2.61 -40.13 -9.39
C PHE A 992 -3.70 -40.39 -10.43
N PRO A 993 -3.46 -40.11 -11.72
CA PRO A 993 -4.48 -40.21 -12.75
C PRO A 993 -5.02 -41.64 -12.86
N THR A 994 -6.34 -41.77 -12.98
CA THR A 994 -7.05 -43.00 -13.31
C THR A 994 -7.58 -42.99 -14.74
N GLN A 995 -7.49 -41.84 -15.42
CA GLN A 995 -7.86 -41.60 -16.82
C GLN A 995 -6.78 -40.74 -17.49
N SER A 996 -6.76 -40.71 -18.82
CA SER A 996 -5.79 -39.93 -19.60
C SER A 996 -6.05 -38.43 -19.54
N GLU A 997 -7.32 -38.01 -19.43
CA GLU A 997 -7.69 -36.60 -19.29
C GLU A 997 -7.94 -36.26 -17.82
N VAL A 998 -7.20 -35.29 -17.29
CA VAL A 998 -7.31 -34.86 -15.90
C VAL A 998 -7.69 -33.38 -15.84
N GLU A 999 -8.65 -33.04 -14.98
CA GLU A 999 -9.06 -31.66 -14.72
C GLU A 999 -9.07 -31.39 -13.21
N VAL A 1000 -8.24 -30.45 -12.76
CA VAL A 1000 -8.29 -29.91 -11.40
C VAL A 1000 -9.01 -28.56 -11.43
N TYR A 1001 -10.02 -28.39 -10.58
CA TYR A 1001 -10.85 -27.19 -10.56
C TYR A 1001 -11.32 -26.82 -9.15
N TYR A 1002 -11.66 -25.56 -8.95
CA TYR A 1002 -12.18 -25.06 -7.68
C TYR A 1002 -13.68 -25.30 -7.55
N GLY A 1003 -14.06 -26.22 -6.67
CA GLY A 1003 -15.44 -26.64 -6.44
C GLY A 1003 -16.09 -25.99 -5.22
N LYS A 1004 -17.34 -26.41 -4.92
CA LYS A 1004 -18.04 -26.03 -3.68
C LYS A 1004 -17.97 -27.17 -2.67
N GLY A 1005 -17.35 -26.94 -1.53
CA GLY A 1005 -17.46 -27.81 -0.37
C GLY A 1005 -18.83 -27.76 0.29
N PHE A 1006 -19.08 -28.69 1.22
CA PHE A 1006 -20.33 -28.77 1.98
C PHE A 1006 -20.67 -27.45 2.70
N ALA A 1007 -19.67 -26.82 3.35
CA ALA A 1007 -19.87 -25.56 4.07
C ALA A 1007 -20.36 -24.42 3.16
N VAL A 1008 -19.88 -24.38 1.90
CA VAL A 1008 -20.30 -23.39 0.90
C VAL A 1008 -21.75 -23.62 0.53
N ILE A 1009 -22.13 -24.86 0.22
CA ILE A 1009 -23.50 -25.22 -0.15
C ILE A 1009 -24.47 -24.92 1.01
N ALA A 1010 -24.11 -25.30 2.24
CA ALA A 1010 -24.90 -25.03 3.43
C ALA A 1010 -25.07 -23.53 3.68
N GLY A 1011 -24.00 -22.75 3.50
CA GLY A 1011 -24.04 -21.29 3.65
C GLY A 1011 -24.94 -20.63 2.60
N GLU A 1012 -24.86 -21.06 1.34
CA GLU A 1012 -25.76 -20.57 0.28
C GLU A 1012 -27.22 -20.93 0.56
N ALA A 1013 -27.50 -22.13 1.05
CA ALA A 1013 -28.85 -22.55 1.42
C ALA A 1013 -29.43 -21.69 2.56
N LEU A 1014 -28.63 -21.41 3.60
CA LEU A 1014 -29.02 -20.53 4.71
C LEU A 1014 -29.24 -19.08 4.24
N PHE A 1015 -28.43 -18.60 3.30
CA PHE A 1015 -28.59 -17.30 2.67
C PHE A 1015 -29.92 -17.20 1.92
N LEU A 1016 -30.25 -18.20 1.09
CA LEU A 1016 -31.53 -18.26 0.38
C LEU A 1016 -32.71 -18.30 1.36
N ALA A 1017 -32.60 -19.03 2.46
CA ALA A 1017 -33.60 -19.03 3.53
C ALA A 1017 -33.76 -17.62 4.16
N GLY A 1018 -32.66 -16.92 4.41
CA GLY A 1018 -32.66 -15.53 4.88
C GLY A 1018 -33.38 -14.57 3.92
N LEU A 1019 -33.09 -14.67 2.62
CA LEU A 1019 -33.78 -13.89 1.59
C LEU A 1019 -35.28 -14.21 1.51
N LEU A 1020 -35.66 -15.48 1.63
CA LEU A 1020 -37.05 -15.91 1.65
C LEU A 1020 -37.81 -15.32 2.84
N ILE A 1021 -37.22 -15.33 4.04
CA ILE A 1021 -37.77 -14.70 5.25
C ILE A 1021 -37.98 -13.19 5.01
N MET A 1022 -37.02 -12.52 4.37
CA MET A 1022 -37.15 -11.11 3.99
C MET A 1022 -38.30 -10.86 3.01
N ALA A 1023 -38.41 -11.67 1.96
CA ALA A 1023 -39.46 -11.52 0.95
C ALA A 1023 -40.88 -11.77 1.53
N ILE A 1024 -41.04 -12.81 2.36
CA ILE A 1024 -42.31 -13.14 3.03
C ILE A 1024 -42.72 -12.03 3.99
N SER A 1025 -41.79 -11.54 4.82
CA SER A 1025 -42.10 -10.52 5.82
C SER A 1025 -42.43 -9.14 5.21
N LYS A 1026 -41.91 -8.82 4.02
CA LYS A 1026 -42.30 -7.62 3.25
C LYS A 1026 -43.57 -7.80 2.43
N GLY A 1027 -44.17 -8.99 2.42
CA GLY A 1027 -45.38 -9.27 1.63
C GLY A 1027 -45.14 -9.35 0.12
N VAL A 1028 -43.89 -9.50 -0.32
CA VAL A 1028 -43.51 -9.69 -1.74
C VAL A 1028 -43.96 -11.06 -2.25
N LEU A 1029 -44.02 -12.07 -1.36
CA LEU A 1029 -44.56 -13.39 -1.64
C LEU A 1029 -45.90 -13.61 -0.89
N PRO A 1030 -46.99 -14.00 -1.58
CA PRO A 1030 -48.32 -14.09 -0.99
C PRO A 1030 -48.55 -15.39 -0.19
N PHE A 1031 -47.73 -15.69 0.82
CA PHE A 1031 -47.93 -16.91 1.62
C PHE A 1031 -49.13 -16.83 2.58
N ARG A 1032 -49.52 -15.61 2.99
CA ARG A 1032 -50.62 -15.40 3.95
C ARG A 1032 -52.02 -15.58 3.38
N ARG A 1033 -52.21 -15.58 2.05
CA ARG A 1033 -53.55 -15.74 1.44
C ARG A 1033 -53.88 -17.19 1.08
N VAL A 1034 -52.89 -18.01 0.74
CA VAL A 1034 -53.13 -19.39 0.26
C VAL A 1034 -53.23 -20.40 1.41
N ALA A 1035 -52.31 -20.39 2.40
CA ALA A 1035 -52.36 -21.38 3.48
C ALA A 1035 -53.57 -21.22 4.42
N LEU A 1036 -54.00 -19.97 4.68
CA LEU A 1036 -55.16 -19.67 5.53
C LEU A 1036 -56.50 -19.94 4.82
N SER A 1037 -56.57 -19.84 3.49
CA SER A 1037 -57.77 -20.25 2.75
C SER A 1037 -57.89 -21.76 2.65
N THR A 1038 -56.77 -22.48 2.49
CA THR A 1038 -56.77 -23.95 2.42
C THR A 1038 -57.04 -24.58 3.79
N LEU A 1039 -56.50 -24.03 4.88
CA LEU A 1039 -56.81 -24.47 6.25
C LEU A 1039 -58.24 -24.10 6.68
N LYS A 1040 -58.76 -22.93 6.30
CA LYS A 1040 -60.18 -22.58 6.55
C LYS A 1040 -61.14 -23.37 5.67
N GLY A 1041 -60.74 -23.75 4.46
CA GLY A 1041 -61.50 -24.63 3.57
C GLY A 1041 -61.58 -26.05 4.11
N ALA A 1042 -60.46 -26.61 4.58
CA ALA A 1042 -60.40 -27.93 5.19
C ALA A 1042 -61.17 -28.02 6.52
N TYR A 1043 -61.18 -26.94 7.32
CA TYR A 1043 -61.96 -26.87 8.57
C TYR A 1043 -63.47 -26.71 8.32
N ARG A 1044 -63.88 -26.03 7.23
CA ARG A 1044 -65.30 -25.93 6.84
C ARG A 1044 -65.84 -27.22 6.22
N GLN A 1045 -65.01 -28.00 5.53
CA GLN A 1045 -65.42 -29.30 5.01
C GLN A 1045 -65.59 -30.36 6.10
N THR A 1046 -64.76 -30.35 7.15
CA THR A 1046 -64.95 -31.24 8.31
C THR A 1046 -66.08 -30.81 9.24
N SER A 1047 -66.45 -29.52 9.28
CA SER A 1047 -67.61 -29.06 10.06
C SER A 1047 -68.95 -29.26 9.34
N GLN A 1048 -68.97 -29.47 8.02
CA GLN A 1048 -70.19 -29.76 7.24
C GLN A 1048 -70.49 -31.26 7.07
N SER A 1049 -69.59 -32.15 7.48
CA SER A 1049 -69.86 -33.60 7.55
C SER A 1049 -70.26 -34.07 8.96
N ALA A 1050 -70.41 -33.14 9.92
CA ALA A 1050 -70.79 -33.41 11.31
C ALA A 1050 -72.07 -32.66 11.76
N SER A 1051 -72.84 -32.14 10.79
CA SER A 1051 -74.20 -31.63 10.93
C SER A 1051 -74.98 -31.98 9.68
#